data_AF-A0A4T0FJW0-F1
#
_entry.id   AF-A0A4T0FJW0-F1
#
_cell.length_a   1.000
_cell.length_b   1.000
_cell.length_c   1.000
_cell.angle_alpha   90.00
_cell.angle_beta   90.00
_cell.angle_gamma   90.00
#
_symmetry.space_group_name_H-M   'P 1'
#
loop_
_entity.id
_entity.type
_entity.pdbx_description
1 polymer ?
#
loop_
_entity_poly.entity_id
_entity_poly.type
_entity_poly.pdbx_seq_one_letter_code
_entity_poly.pdbx_strand_id
1 'polypeptide(L)'
;MSSTAPAEFIVHGTLVNSIAAVEAAWGAVADEIGQPRKSVIEATHGRRASDNLKDWKPHIKDEQLDGEVAKFEQTILDHADQYKKRRDSRSSSQSSSRRASSSSSSRRPSQAQLFGSFTPIDKSRKDSTSGGKEGRISSGQLAKQLEPLSINKDSAVDNEEAIEDEEDEDLGPDMGVRILPGVRSLIDSLPKGRYAVATSGARIYAYGAMERAGIVAPEVTITAEDPRLKNGKPHPDPFLLAADCLGYDCKKCLVVEDSPSGIKAGVASGAITLAVCTSHEEHQIKDAGAQHLVRNLEAVRAEQLPDGRIKISIDPARIVTDSKSDARTDVETSICLSTIFVAIESLSTKPPRPKISEPKIKRRYSQTNLQPALSHPPKREAEPILGNPVSIPFNALLSPITTVSLLACIKAAFGPDPSCLGIIIITDLPAEFGALRKELLELSNKFARMAEDKKERYADEESSFSFGWSRAKEYMNGMPDTLKGSYYGNPLLDRPVVDPTIQKKHPEYYKGNIWPNEQEDSQVQGFQEAFKKLGSFIVEVGLLLTRACESFVSPQLQIQTNKTDILEGMLARSSAHKARLLHYYPPPPSGDGDENDDDQDSWCGWHLDHSLITGLVSAMYMFEQPGNHRPIPNPHERAGLYIRNRANNVVKVSIPENALAFQTGEALELLTGGKLHATPHCVRGGGPGQVRLGGDVGEVSRETFAVFMQPDVWEQIGTPEETFGTFTKEVLRRHYRNKKQEEGVDVAYKFDANDHLPPITELTTSNITINLDCQDPALSYKHI
;
A
#
# COMPACT_ATOMS: atom_id res chain seq x y z
N MET A 1 -21.22 55.18 13.63
CA MET A 1 -21.14 54.72 15.03
C MET A 1 -21.15 53.19 15.02
N SER A 2 -20.04 52.59 15.46
CA SER A 2 -19.87 51.29 16.12
C SER A 2 -20.83 50.13 15.80
N SER A 3 -20.29 49.05 15.21
CA SER A 3 -20.49 47.65 15.64
C SER A 3 -19.85 46.67 14.63
N THR A 4 -18.52 46.60 14.62
CA THR A 4 -17.74 45.51 14.01
C THR A 4 -17.70 44.32 14.96
N ALA A 5 -17.67 43.09 14.44
CA ALA A 5 -17.19 41.95 15.22
C ALA A 5 -16.43 40.96 14.31
N PRO A 6 -15.32 40.37 14.78
CA PRO A 6 -14.53 39.41 14.02
C PRO A 6 -15.18 38.02 14.01
N ALA A 7 -14.71 37.12 13.14
CA ALA A 7 -15.04 35.71 13.21
C ALA A 7 -13.91 34.95 13.95
N GLU A 8 -14.25 34.09 14.91
CA GLU A 8 -13.29 33.34 15.76
C GLU A 8 -13.42 31.81 15.68
N PHE A 9 -12.38 31.09 16.11
CA PHE A 9 -12.30 29.63 16.06
C PHE A 9 -12.72 28.97 17.38
N ILE A 10 -13.61 27.99 17.31
CA ILE A 10 -13.86 27.06 18.40
C ILE A 10 -13.66 25.66 17.84
N VAL A 11 -12.56 25.00 18.24
CA VAL A 11 -12.22 23.66 17.73
C VAL A 11 -12.56 22.67 18.82
N HIS A 12 -13.38 21.66 18.54
CA HIS A 12 -13.65 20.64 19.54
C HIS A 12 -13.05 19.31 19.15
N GLY A 13 -12.20 18.75 20.02
CA GLY A 13 -11.84 17.32 20.05
C GLY A 13 -11.13 16.74 18.82
N THR A 14 -11.28 17.35 17.65
CA THR A 14 -10.71 17.05 16.35
C THR A 14 -9.28 17.57 16.22
N LEU A 15 -8.57 17.64 17.34
CA LEU A 15 -7.17 18.04 17.38
C LEU A 15 -6.23 16.84 17.27
N VAL A 16 -6.69 15.67 17.75
CA VAL A 16 -5.86 14.49 17.94
C VAL A 16 -6.60 13.22 17.54
N ASN A 17 -5.86 12.23 17.05
CA ASN A 17 -6.31 10.85 16.90
C ASN A 17 -5.86 10.05 18.12
N SER A 18 -6.82 9.45 18.80
CA SER A 18 -6.66 8.59 19.99
C SER A 18 -7.60 7.40 19.95
N ILE A 19 -8.22 7.11 18.79
CA ILE A 19 -9.32 6.15 18.65
C ILE A 19 -8.91 4.79 19.21
N ALA A 20 -7.73 4.29 18.83
CA ALA A 20 -7.24 3.00 19.31
C ALA A 20 -7.13 2.94 20.85
N ALA A 21 -6.56 3.96 21.49
CA ALA A 21 -6.48 4.05 22.96
C ALA A 21 -7.86 4.07 23.63
N VAL A 22 -8.81 4.79 23.04
CA VAL A 22 -10.19 4.89 23.53
C VAL A 22 -10.90 3.54 23.37
N GLU A 23 -10.72 2.87 22.23
CA GLU A 23 -11.29 1.54 21.95
C GLU A 23 -10.73 0.47 22.88
N ALA A 24 -9.43 0.50 23.22
CA ALA A 24 -8.87 -0.44 24.20
C ALA A 24 -9.42 -0.21 25.61
N ALA A 25 -9.53 1.05 26.04
CA ALA A 25 -10.12 1.36 27.34
C ALA A 25 -11.58 0.87 27.42
N TRP A 26 -12.38 1.11 26.37
CA TRP A 26 -13.75 0.59 26.30
C TRP A 26 -13.80 -0.93 26.14
N GLY A 27 -12.83 -1.54 25.45
CA GLY A 27 -12.67 -2.99 25.36
C GLY A 27 -12.43 -3.62 26.73
N ALA A 28 -11.58 -3.02 27.56
CA ALA A 28 -11.35 -3.46 28.94
C ALA A 28 -12.62 -3.35 29.80
N VAL A 29 -13.39 -2.27 29.63
CA VAL A 29 -14.70 -2.13 30.31
C VAL A 29 -15.68 -3.20 29.82
N ALA A 30 -15.71 -3.50 28.52
CA ALA A 30 -16.58 -4.52 27.95
C ALA A 30 -16.26 -5.92 28.50
N ASP A 31 -14.97 -6.25 28.65
CA ASP A 31 -14.53 -7.50 29.26
C ASP A 31 -14.94 -7.59 30.74
N GLU A 32 -14.80 -6.49 31.49
CA GLU A 32 -15.19 -6.42 32.91
C GLU A 32 -16.70 -6.69 33.11
N ILE A 33 -17.54 -6.15 32.23
CA ILE A 33 -19.01 -6.30 32.32
C ILE A 33 -19.54 -7.51 31.54
N GLY A 34 -18.66 -8.30 30.92
CA GLY A 34 -19.02 -9.50 30.16
C GLY A 34 -19.85 -9.23 28.90
N GLN A 35 -19.66 -8.09 28.25
CA GLN A 35 -20.36 -7.69 27.02
C GLN A 35 -19.45 -7.79 25.79
N PRO A 36 -19.99 -8.02 24.57
CA PRO A 36 -19.17 -8.01 23.36
C PRO A 36 -18.50 -6.65 23.15
N ARG A 37 -17.16 -6.63 23.02
CA ARG A 37 -16.36 -5.40 22.82
C ARG A 37 -16.92 -4.49 21.72
N LYS A 38 -17.24 -5.07 20.56
CA LYS A 38 -17.80 -4.34 19.40
C LYS A 38 -19.08 -3.56 19.77
N SER A 39 -19.99 -4.18 20.50
CA SER A 39 -21.26 -3.55 20.90
C SER A 39 -21.05 -2.39 21.86
N VAL A 40 -20.10 -2.51 22.79
CA VAL A 40 -19.79 -1.45 23.75
C VAL A 40 -19.10 -0.28 23.04
N ILE A 41 -18.09 -0.56 22.19
CA ILE A 41 -17.35 0.46 21.43
C ILE A 41 -18.29 1.24 20.51
N GLU A 42 -19.18 0.57 19.76
CA GLU A 42 -20.16 1.23 18.89
C GLU A 42 -21.12 2.14 19.68
N ALA A 43 -21.52 1.73 20.88
CA ALA A 43 -22.45 2.49 21.72
C ALA A 43 -21.79 3.70 22.41
N THR A 44 -20.47 3.69 22.60
CA THR A 44 -19.75 4.70 23.37
C THR A 44 -19.15 5.81 22.52
N HIS A 45 -18.97 5.58 21.22
CA HIS A 45 -18.41 6.55 20.28
C HIS A 45 -19.15 7.90 20.29
N GLY A 46 -18.42 8.99 20.53
CA GLY A 46 -18.95 10.37 20.49
C GLY A 46 -19.88 10.78 21.64
N ARG A 47 -19.97 9.98 22.72
CA ARG A 47 -20.70 10.29 23.96
C ARG A 47 -19.74 10.55 25.13
N ARG A 48 -20.20 11.27 26.16
CA ARG A 48 -19.40 11.50 27.38
C ARG A 48 -19.16 10.18 28.10
N ALA A 49 -17.95 10.01 28.65
CA ALA A 49 -17.63 8.86 29.49
C ALA A 49 -18.59 8.72 30.67
N SER A 50 -19.04 9.84 31.27
CA SER A 50 -20.04 9.84 32.36
C SER A 50 -21.36 9.19 31.97
N ASP A 51 -21.85 9.46 30.76
CA ASP A 51 -23.15 8.98 30.31
C ASP A 51 -23.05 7.48 29.96
N ASN A 52 -21.95 7.10 29.30
CA ASN A 52 -21.66 5.71 28.98
C ASN A 52 -21.45 4.86 30.24
N LEU A 53 -20.69 5.34 31.23
CA LEU A 53 -20.49 4.62 32.49
C LEU A 53 -21.79 4.47 33.27
N LYS A 54 -22.70 5.45 33.22
CA LYS A 54 -24.05 5.31 33.80
C LYS A 54 -24.88 4.21 33.11
N ASP A 55 -24.84 4.17 31.79
CA ASP A 55 -25.59 3.17 31.01
C ASP A 55 -25.05 1.75 31.24
N TRP A 56 -23.72 1.58 31.22
CA TRP A 56 -23.06 0.27 31.29
C TRP A 56 -22.72 -0.19 32.71
N LYS A 57 -22.57 0.72 33.67
CA LYS A 57 -22.31 0.46 35.09
C LYS A 57 -23.31 1.22 35.99
N PRO A 58 -24.61 0.88 35.94
CA PRO A 58 -25.67 1.61 36.65
C PRO A 58 -25.59 1.55 38.18
N HIS A 59 -24.68 0.73 38.73
CA HIS A 59 -24.43 0.61 40.16
C HIS A 59 -23.50 1.71 40.71
N ILE A 60 -22.85 2.50 39.85
CA ILE A 60 -22.04 3.65 40.26
C ILE A 60 -22.98 4.76 40.76
N LYS A 61 -22.79 5.18 42.01
CA LYS A 61 -23.55 6.31 42.58
C LYS A 61 -23.10 7.63 41.95
N ASP A 62 -24.01 8.61 41.84
CA ASP A 62 -23.69 9.93 41.27
C ASP A 62 -22.48 10.60 41.95
N GLU A 63 -22.37 10.46 43.27
CA GLU A 63 -21.26 10.98 44.09
C GLU A 63 -19.88 10.38 43.73
N GLN A 64 -19.87 9.21 43.09
CA GLN A 64 -18.66 8.46 42.72
C GLN A 64 -18.34 8.57 41.23
N LEU A 65 -19.28 9.06 40.42
CA LEU A 65 -19.19 9.04 38.96
C LEU A 65 -17.97 9.80 38.43
N ASP A 66 -17.71 11.00 38.95
CA ASP A 66 -16.58 11.82 38.49
C ASP A 66 -15.24 11.13 38.76
N GLY A 67 -15.12 10.44 39.90
CA GLY A 67 -13.94 9.64 40.24
C GLY A 67 -13.77 8.43 39.31
N GLU A 68 -14.86 7.78 38.91
CA GLU A 68 -14.81 6.64 37.97
C GLU A 68 -14.54 7.08 36.53
N VAL A 69 -15.08 8.24 36.10
CA VAL A 69 -14.75 8.86 34.81
C VAL A 69 -13.27 9.21 34.73
N ALA A 70 -12.73 9.85 35.77
CA ALA A 70 -11.32 10.20 35.85
C ALA A 70 -10.41 8.96 35.75
N LYS A 71 -10.76 7.88 36.46
CA LYS A 71 -10.04 6.59 36.37
C LYS A 71 -10.12 6.01 34.97
N PHE A 72 -11.32 5.95 34.39
CA PHE A 72 -11.51 5.44 33.03
C PHE A 72 -10.67 6.22 32.02
N GLU A 73 -10.71 7.54 32.06
CA GLU A 73 -9.94 8.38 31.15
C GLU A 73 -8.42 8.28 31.34
N GLN A 74 -7.98 8.06 32.58
CA GLN A 74 -6.58 7.74 32.84
C GLN A 74 -6.17 6.43 32.16
N THR A 75 -7.05 5.42 32.09
CA THR A 75 -6.74 4.16 31.37
C THR A 75 -6.51 4.39 29.87
N ILE A 76 -7.21 5.35 29.26
CA ILE A 76 -6.98 5.73 27.84
C ILE A 76 -5.55 6.23 27.66
N LEU A 77 -5.09 7.11 28.54
CA LEU A 77 -3.72 7.63 28.51
C LEU A 77 -2.68 6.56 28.84
N ASP A 78 -2.99 5.66 29.78
CA ASP A 78 -2.11 4.57 30.15
C ASP A 78 -1.93 3.58 28.99
N HIS A 79 -2.99 3.25 28.24
CA HIS A 79 -2.88 2.45 27.02
C HIS A 79 -1.98 3.13 25.98
N ALA A 80 -2.12 4.44 25.79
CA ALA A 80 -1.26 5.20 24.89
C ALA A 80 0.21 5.21 25.34
N ASP A 81 0.46 5.33 26.64
CA ASP A 81 1.82 5.37 27.22
C ASP A 81 2.48 4.00 27.29
N GLN A 82 1.73 2.93 27.60
CA GLN A 82 2.25 1.57 27.63
C GLN A 82 2.78 1.15 26.27
N TYR A 83 2.08 1.51 25.19
CA TYR A 83 2.57 1.31 23.83
C TYR A 83 3.90 2.03 23.60
N LYS A 84 3.98 3.32 23.97
CA LYS A 84 5.21 4.12 23.88
C LYS A 84 6.35 3.53 24.71
N LYS A 85 6.09 3.10 25.95
CA LYS A 85 7.08 2.49 26.84
C LYS A 85 7.59 1.17 26.28
N ARG A 86 6.72 0.27 25.82
CA ARG A 86 7.12 -1.03 25.21
C ARG A 86 8.01 -0.82 23.98
N ARG A 87 7.68 0.18 23.16
CA ARG A 87 8.49 0.59 22.01
C ARG A 87 9.85 1.16 22.42
N ASP A 88 9.88 2.08 23.39
CA ASP A 88 11.10 2.74 23.84
C ASP A 88 12.00 1.79 24.67
N SER A 89 11.42 0.84 25.41
CA SER A 89 12.15 -0.23 26.12
C SER A 89 12.78 -1.24 25.16
N ARG A 90 12.14 -1.53 24.02
CA ARG A 90 12.74 -2.31 22.93
C ARG A 90 13.93 -1.59 22.29
N SER A 91 13.80 -0.28 22.06
CA SER A 91 14.90 0.53 21.53
C SER A 91 16.12 0.57 22.47
N SER A 92 15.88 0.62 23.78
CA SER A 92 16.95 0.64 24.80
C SER A 92 17.52 -0.74 25.14
N SER A 93 16.76 -1.84 25.03
CA SER A 93 17.27 -3.20 25.16
C SER A 93 18.14 -3.59 23.96
N GLN A 94 17.74 -3.22 22.73
CA GLN A 94 18.59 -3.37 21.54
C GLN A 94 19.88 -2.53 21.61
N SER A 95 19.85 -1.39 22.29
CA SER A 95 21.03 -0.54 22.51
C SER A 95 21.97 -1.10 23.59
N SER A 96 21.43 -1.84 24.57
CA SER A 96 22.19 -2.42 25.68
C SER A 96 22.81 -3.77 25.34
N SER A 97 22.13 -4.59 24.53
CA SER A 97 22.68 -5.84 23.98
C SER A 97 23.87 -5.59 23.05
N ARG A 98 23.86 -4.46 22.30
CA ARG A 98 25.01 -4.00 21.50
C ARG A 98 26.20 -3.49 22.33
N ARG A 99 26.00 -3.11 23.59
CA ARG A 99 27.11 -2.68 24.49
C ARG A 99 27.70 -3.84 25.28
N ALA A 100 26.89 -4.83 25.67
CA ALA A 100 27.37 -6.00 26.42
C ALA A 100 28.29 -6.92 25.60
N SER A 101 28.15 -6.94 24.27
CA SER A 101 29.04 -7.67 23.35
C SER A 101 30.42 -7.01 23.15
N SER A 102 30.66 -5.83 23.72
CA SER A 102 31.93 -5.10 23.59
C SER A 102 32.82 -5.10 24.84
N SER A 103 32.43 -5.78 25.92
CA SER A 103 33.11 -5.69 27.22
C SER A 103 33.58 -7.00 27.87
N SER A 104 33.75 -8.09 27.12
CA SER A 104 34.40 -9.32 27.62
C SER A 104 35.76 -9.55 26.96
N SER A 105 36.76 -8.76 27.38
CA SER A 105 38.17 -9.10 27.21
C SER A 105 38.92 -8.64 28.44
N SER A 106 39.00 -9.52 29.45
CA SER A 106 39.89 -9.33 30.58
C SER A 106 40.66 -10.60 30.92
N ARG A 107 41.96 -10.52 30.59
CA ARG A 107 43.11 -10.84 31.44
C ARG A 107 43.31 -12.28 31.91
N ARG A 108 44.50 -12.80 31.58
CA ARG A 108 45.29 -13.69 32.45
C ARG A 108 46.69 -13.07 32.73
N PRO A 109 47.15 -13.05 33.99
CA PRO A 109 48.54 -12.72 34.40
C PRO A 109 49.39 -14.03 34.48
N SER A 110 50.72 -14.09 34.58
CA SER A 110 51.71 -13.21 35.24
C SER A 110 53.17 -13.55 34.84
N GLN A 111 54.04 -12.53 34.96
CA GLN A 111 55.46 -12.52 35.44
C GLN A 111 56.63 -13.02 34.54
N ALA A 112 57.50 -12.07 34.14
CA ALA A 112 58.78 -11.72 34.80
C ALA A 112 59.47 -10.59 33.98
N GLN A 113 59.53 -9.35 34.47
CA GLN A 113 60.60 -8.68 35.25
C GLN A 113 61.52 -7.75 34.40
N LEU A 114 61.35 -6.44 34.67
CA LEU A 114 62.36 -5.38 34.94
C LEU A 114 63.47 -5.09 33.88
N PHE A 115 63.91 -3.85 33.59
CA PHE A 115 63.71 -2.49 34.13
C PHE A 115 64.22 -1.47 33.10
N GLY A 116 63.45 -0.38 32.92
CA GLY A 116 63.93 1.02 32.91
C GLY A 116 64.61 1.55 31.65
N SER A 117 64.62 2.86 31.37
CA SER A 117 63.85 4.03 31.77
C SER A 117 64.38 5.18 30.86
N PHE A 118 63.59 6.24 30.77
CA PHE A 118 63.94 7.57 30.23
C PHE A 118 63.92 7.84 28.72
N THR A 119 63.56 9.09 28.50
CA THR A 119 62.93 9.78 27.38
C THR A 119 63.96 10.53 26.51
N PRO A 120 63.57 11.51 25.67
CA PRO A 120 63.47 11.39 24.22
C PRO A 120 64.41 12.40 23.53
N ILE A 121 64.23 12.66 22.22
CA ILE A 121 64.70 13.78 21.36
C ILE A 121 65.02 13.17 19.99
N ASP A 122 64.83 13.76 18.81
CA ASP A 122 64.14 14.92 18.23
C ASP A 122 64.70 14.97 16.79
N LYS A 123 63.93 15.52 15.83
CA LYS A 123 64.41 16.12 14.56
C LYS A 123 65.16 15.19 13.56
N SER A 124 65.06 15.34 12.25
CA SER A 124 64.48 16.36 11.37
C SER A 124 64.70 15.91 9.92
N ARG A 125 63.86 16.40 8.99
CA ARG A 125 64.20 17.01 7.66
C ARG A 125 65.14 16.21 6.73
N LYS A 126 64.96 16.16 5.40
CA LYS A 126 64.31 17.04 4.43
C LYS A 126 64.51 16.44 3.03
N ASP A 127 63.69 16.89 2.09
CA ASP A 127 63.94 17.15 0.65
C ASP A 127 64.56 15.99 -0.19
N SER A 128 64.15 15.69 -1.43
CA SER A 128 63.85 16.60 -2.52
C SER A 128 63.36 15.80 -3.74
N THR A 129 62.36 16.34 -4.46
CA THR A 129 62.27 16.51 -5.94
C THR A 129 62.77 15.43 -6.91
N SER A 130 61.91 14.95 -7.82
CA SER A 130 61.59 15.56 -9.15
C SER A 130 61.35 14.55 -10.27
N GLY A 131 60.39 14.90 -11.14
CA GLY A 131 60.28 14.50 -12.55
C GLY A 131 59.66 13.13 -12.81
N GLY A 132 58.61 12.93 -13.62
CA GLY A 132 58.01 13.75 -14.67
C GLY A 132 57.98 12.95 -15.98
N LYS A 133 56.80 12.93 -16.63
CA LYS A 133 56.44 12.44 -18.00
C LYS A 133 56.06 10.96 -18.11
N GLU A 134 54.79 10.65 -18.36
CA GLU A 134 54.01 10.71 -19.63
C GLU A 134 54.35 9.57 -20.60
N GLY A 135 53.33 8.84 -21.07
CA GLY A 135 53.43 8.07 -22.31
C GLY A 135 52.56 6.81 -22.42
N ARG A 136 51.32 7.01 -22.90
CA ARG A 136 50.43 6.10 -23.67
C ARG A 136 50.93 4.68 -23.98
N ILE A 137 50.06 3.69 -23.73
CA ILE A 137 50.07 2.39 -24.41
C ILE A 137 48.77 2.25 -25.21
N SER A 138 48.93 1.92 -26.50
CA SER A 138 47.88 1.49 -27.42
C SER A 138 47.82 -0.04 -27.43
N SER A 139 46.58 -0.54 -27.48
CA SER A 139 46.08 -1.74 -28.20
C SER A 139 47.07 -2.84 -28.63
N GLY A 140 46.72 -4.08 -28.27
CA GLY A 140 46.77 -5.18 -29.24
C GLY A 140 47.40 -6.50 -28.78
N GLN A 141 46.55 -7.39 -28.28
CA GLN A 141 46.47 -8.82 -28.65
C GLN A 141 47.47 -9.88 -28.11
N LEU A 142 46.85 -11.05 -27.89
CA LEU A 142 47.33 -12.44 -28.03
C LEU A 142 47.79 -13.22 -26.77
N ALA A 143 46.78 -13.82 -26.14
CA ALA A 143 46.61 -15.25 -25.85
C ALA A 143 47.85 -16.17 -25.81
N LYS A 144 48.01 -16.91 -24.70
CA LYS A 144 47.73 -18.37 -24.61
C LYS A 144 48.11 -18.95 -23.24
N GLN A 145 47.20 -19.80 -22.75
CA GLN A 145 47.39 -21.10 -22.08
C GLN A 145 48.39 -21.21 -20.91
N LEU A 146 47.89 -21.64 -19.76
CA LEU A 146 48.38 -22.80 -18.98
C LEU A 146 47.44 -23.08 -17.80
N GLU A 147 46.90 -24.29 -17.77
CA GLU A 147 46.42 -25.01 -16.57
C GLU A 147 47.36 -26.23 -16.38
N PRO A 148 47.30 -27.01 -15.27
CA PRO A 148 46.93 -26.70 -13.89
C PRO A 148 47.96 -27.27 -12.88
N LEU A 149 47.90 -26.87 -11.60
CA LEU A 149 48.51 -27.66 -10.51
C LEU A 149 47.62 -27.64 -9.25
N SER A 150 47.41 -28.85 -8.74
CA SER A 150 46.46 -29.23 -7.70
C SER A 150 47.11 -29.37 -6.31
N ILE A 151 46.25 -29.42 -5.27
CA ILE A 151 46.43 -29.98 -3.92
C ILE A 151 47.08 -29.00 -2.90
N ASN A 152 46.42 -28.61 -1.79
CA ASN A 152 46.08 -29.49 -0.66
C ASN A 152 44.90 -29.01 0.21
N LYS A 153 44.17 -29.98 0.76
CA LYS A 153 43.22 -29.87 1.88
C LYS A 153 44.00 -29.73 3.18
N ASP A 154 43.51 -28.91 4.10
CA ASP A 154 43.57 -29.22 5.53
C ASP A 154 42.34 -28.66 6.26
N SER A 155 41.86 -29.50 7.17
CA SER A 155 40.65 -29.40 7.98
C SER A 155 40.82 -28.49 9.19
N ALA A 156 39.75 -27.77 9.57
CA ALA A 156 39.50 -27.43 10.97
C ALA A 156 37.98 -27.39 11.20
N VAL A 157 37.56 -28.25 12.12
CA VAL A 157 36.24 -28.36 12.71
C VAL A 157 36.13 -27.24 13.75
N ASP A 158 35.11 -26.40 13.69
CA ASP A 158 34.78 -25.50 14.79
C ASP A 158 33.27 -25.56 15.09
N ASN A 159 33.00 -25.58 16.39
CA ASN A 159 31.77 -26.01 17.05
C ASN A 159 30.57 -25.09 16.82
N GLU A 160 29.41 -25.70 16.71
CA GLU A 160 28.08 -25.09 16.85
C GLU A 160 27.86 -24.65 18.32
N GLU A 161 27.67 -23.35 18.56
CA GLU A 161 26.95 -22.86 19.75
C GLU A 161 25.51 -22.54 19.35
N ALA A 162 24.57 -23.26 19.96
CA ALA A 162 23.14 -23.03 19.85
C ALA A 162 22.78 -21.69 20.51
N ILE A 163 22.11 -20.82 19.76
CA ILE A 163 21.45 -19.62 20.29
C ILE A 163 19.97 -19.98 20.45
N GLU A 164 19.50 -19.97 21.69
CA GLU A 164 18.09 -20.17 22.04
C GLU A 164 17.26 -18.98 21.52
N ASP A 165 16.17 -19.31 20.83
CA ASP A 165 15.19 -18.38 20.26
C ASP A 165 14.51 -17.56 21.36
N GLU A 166 14.69 -16.23 21.38
CA GLU A 166 13.82 -15.32 22.15
C GLU A 166 12.54 -15.04 21.33
N GLU A 167 11.40 -15.46 21.88
CA GLU A 167 10.06 -15.32 21.30
C GLU A 167 9.70 -13.83 21.03
N ASP A 168 9.43 -13.49 19.77
CA ASP A 168 8.91 -12.18 19.37
C ASP A 168 7.46 -11.98 19.87
N GLU A 169 7.29 -11.33 21.03
CA GLU A 169 5.97 -10.86 21.47
C GLU A 169 5.44 -9.73 20.56
N ASP A 170 4.29 -9.96 19.94
CA ASP A 170 3.52 -8.99 19.14
C ASP A 170 3.13 -7.76 20.00
N LEU A 171 3.52 -6.55 19.57
CA LEU A 171 3.23 -5.31 20.32
C LEU A 171 1.77 -4.86 20.20
N GLY A 172 0.97 -5.49 19.32
CA GLY A 172 -0.39 -5.06 19.04
C GLY A 172 -0.48 -3.69 18.32
N PRO A 173 -1.71 -3.17 18.11
CA PRO A 173 -1.96 -1.93 17.35
C PRO A 173 -1.34 -0.68 18.01
N ASP A 174 -0.95 0.34 17.22
CA ASP A 174 -0.45 1.62 17.74
C ASP A 174 -1.54 2.37 18.50
N MET A 175 -1.38 2.44 19.83
CA MET A 175 -2.32 3.10 20.74
C MET A 175 -1.95 4.56 21.00
N GLY A 176 -0.93 5.10 20.33
CA GLY A 176 -0.41 6.44 20.61
C GLY A 176 -1.36 7.56 20.20
N VAL A 177 -1.44 8.61 21.03
CA VAL A 177 -2.13 9.86 20.66
C VAL A 177 -1.28 10.65 19.65
N ARG A 178 -1.90 11.12 18.56
CA ARG A 178 -1.23 11.90 17.49
C ARG A 178 -2.05 13.12 17.10
N ILE A 179 -1.40 14.19 16.67
CA ILE A 179 -2.09 15.36 16.09
C ILE A 179 -2.77 15.00 14.76
N LEU A 180 -3.98 15.52 14.50
CA LEU A 180 -4.70 15.28 13.24
C LEU A 180 -4.17 16.16 12.09
N PRO A 181 -4.26 15.71 10.83
CA PRO A 181 -3.77 16.46 9.67
C PRO A 181 -4.37 17.87 9.56
N GLY A 182 -3.53 18.84 9.27
CA GLY A 182 -3.91 20.26 9.14
C GLY A 182 -4.09 21.01 10.45
N VAL A 183 -4.23 20.33 11.61
CA VAL A 183 -4.42 20.97 12.92
C VAL A 183 -3.28 21.91 13.27
N ARG A 184 -2.02 21.45 13.12
CA ARG A 184 -0.83 22.26 13.45
C ARG A 184 -0.80 23.55 12.64
N SER A 185 -0.91 23.41 11.32
CA SER A 185 -0.91 24.54 10.38
C SER A 185 -2.04 25.53 10.69
N LEU A 186 -3.23 25.01 11.02
CA LEU A 186 -4.38 25.85 11.36
C LEU A 186 -4.14 26.60 12.67
N ILE A 187 -3.77 25.92 13.74
CA ILE A 187 -3.50 26.55 15.05
C ILE A 187 -2.38 27.59 14.94
N ASP A 188 -1.30 27.28 14.21
CA ASP A 188 -0.16 28.18 14.04
C ASP A 188 -0.50 29.43 13.23
N SER A 189 -1.52 29.35 12.36
CA SER A 189 -2.03 30.49 11.61
C SER A 189 -2.99 31.39 12.40
N LEU A 190 -3.43 30.97 13.60
CA LEU A 190 -4.36 31.72 14.44
C LEU A 190 -3.60 32.58 15.47
N PRO A 191 -4.01 33.84 15.69
CA PRO A 191 -3.44 34.66 16.75
C PRO A 191 -3.71 34.09 18.14
N LYS A 192 -2.84 34.39 19.10
CA LYS A 192 -3.03 33.98 20.51
C LYS A 192 -4.39 34.47 21.04
N GLY A 193 -5.12 33.60 21.73
CA GLY A 193 -6.45 33.90 22.29
C GLY A 193 -7.59 33.92 21.27
N ARG A 194 -7.36 33.47 20.02
CA ARG A 194 -8.40 33.40 18.97
C ARG A 194 -8.94 31.99 18.71
N TYR A 195 -8.54 31.02 19.53
CA TYR A 195 -9.11 29.69 19.49
C TYR A 195 -9.36 29.13 20.89
N ALA A 196 -10.44 28.35 21.02
CA ALA A 196 -10.78 27.58 22.21
C ALA A 196 -10.89 26.10 21.88
N VAL A 197 -10.70 25.27 22.90
CA VAL A 197 -11.12 23.86 22.88
C VAL A 197 -12.40 23.70 23.67
N ALA A 198 -13.41 23.08 23.08
CA ALA A 198 -14.52 22.48 23.83
C ALA A 198 -14.43 20.97 23.64
N THR A 199 -14.66 20.12 24.65
CA THR A 199 -14.54 18.66 24.49
C THR A 199 -15.52 17.88 25.38
N SER A 200 -16.03 16.75 24.89
CA SER A 200 -16.76 15.74 25.69
C SER A 200 -15.83 14.87 26.57
N GLY A 201 -14.51 15.02 26.44
CA GLY A 201 -13.56 14.41 27.38
C GLY A 201 -13.46 15.21 28.67
N ALA A 202 -13.18 14.54 29.79
CA ALA A 202 -12.79 15.21 31.02
C ALA A 202 -11.35 15.73 30.92
N ARG A 203 -10.94 16.49 31.93
CA ARG A 203 -9.68 17.24 31.96
C ARG A 203 -8.47 16.33 31.86
N ILE A 204 -8.49 15.17 32.51
CA ILE A 204 -7.38 14.22 32.48
C ILE A 204 -7.07 13.84 31.03
N TYR A 205 -8.06 13.30 30.32
CA TYR A 205 -7.86 12.91 28.93
C TYR A 205 -7.61 14.11 28.02
N ALA A 206 -8.39 15.19 28.12
CA ALA A 206 -8.29 16.33 27.22
C ALA A 206 -6.89 16.97 27.21
N TYR A 207 -6.35 17.26 28.40
CA TYR A 207 -5.02 17.84 28.53
C TYR A 207 -3.93 16.80 28.22
N GLY A 208 -4.09 15.56 28.71
CA GLY A 208 -3.12 14.50 28.46
C GLY A 208 -2.98 14.13 26.98
N ALA A 209 -4.07 14.18 26.22
CA ALA A 209 -4.08 13.92 24.78
C ALA A 209 -3.44 15.06 23.99
N MET A 210 -3.76 16.33 24.33
CA MET A 210 -3.11 17.50 23.73
C MET A 210 -1.60 17.52 23.99
N GLU A 211 -1.17 17.25 25.23
CA GLU A 211 0.25 17.17 25.60
C GLU A 211 0.99 16.10 24.79
N ARG A 212 0.44 14.89 24.70
CA ARG A 212 1.03 13.77 23.92
C ARG A 212 1.11 14.07 22.43
N ALA A 213 0.20 14.88 21.91
CA ALA A 213 0.20 15.33 20.52
C ALA A 213 1.08 16.57 20.26
N GLY A 214 1.74 17.12 21.29
CA GLY A 214 2.54 18.35 21.16
C GLY A 214 1.72 19.62 20.97
N ILE A 215 0.46 19.62 21.40
CA ILE A 215 -0.45 20.75 21.36
C ILE A 215 -0.45 21.44 22.73
N VAL A 216 -0.12 22.71 22.76
CA VAL A 216 -0.29 23.54 23.96
C VAL A 216 -1.77 23.87 24.09
N ALA A 217 -2.40 23.44 25.17
CA ALA A 217 -3.82 23.70 25.42
C ALA A 217 -4.10 25.23 25.39
N PRO A 218 -5.16 25.69 24.69
CA PRO A 218 -5.54 27.09 24.73
C PRO A 218 -6.03 27.49 26.12
N GLU A 219 -5.94 28.79 26.40
CA GLU A 219 -6.41 29.38 27.66
C GLU A 219 -7.88 29.05 27.94
N VAL A 220 -8.71 29.04 26.89
CA VAL A 220 -10.10 28.59 26.96
C VAL A 220 -10.17 27.12 26.51
N THR A 221 -10.21 26.23 27.49
CA THR A 221 -10.46 24.78 27.29
C THR A 221 -11.65 24.36 28.16
N ILE A 222 -12.79 24.06 27.54
CA ILE A 222 -14.02 23.58 28.18
C ILE A 222 -14.05 22.05 28.10
N THR A 223 -14.03 21.38 29.25
CA THR A 223 -14.08 19.92 29.37
C THR A 223 -15.46 19.45 29.84
N ALA A 224 -15.74 18.15 29.75
CA ALA A 224 -17.06 17.60 30.08
C ALA A 224 -17.47 17.79 31.56
N GLU A 225 -16.51 17.98 32.46
CA GLU A 225 -16.74 18.18 33.90
C GLU A 225 -16.90 19.65 34.28
N ASP A 226 -16.84 20.59 33.33
CA ASP A 226 -16.99 22.01 33.64
C ASP A 226 -18.36 22.26 34.33
N PRO A 227 -18.39 22.74 35.58
CA PRO A 227 -19.62 22.82 36.38
C PRO A 227 -20.62 23.84 35.83
N ARG A 228 -20.20 24.68 34.87
CA ARG A 228 -21.07 25.65 34.19
C ARG A 228 -21.92 25.00 33.10
N LEU A 229 -21.57 23.79 32.65
CA LEU A 229 -22.32 23.05 31.64
C LEU A 229 -23.55 22.39 32.26
N LYS A 230 -24.74 22.74 31.74
CA LYS A 230 -25.99 22.07 32.15
C LYS A 230 -26.22 20.79 31.35
N ASN A 231 -25.87 20.82 30.06
CA ASN A 231 -26.02 19.69 29.16
C ASN A 231 -24.74 19.46 28.35
N GLY A 232 -24.42 18.20 28.07
CA GLY A 232 -23.40 17.85 27.07
C GLY A 232 -23.97 17.87 25.65
N LYS A 233 -23.12 17.62 24.66
CA LYS A 233 -23.54 17.43 23.27
C LYS A 233 -24.60 16.32 23.16
N PRO A 234 -25.63 16.46 22.30
CA PRO A 234 -25.77 17.42 21.20
C PRO A 234 -26.32 18.80 21.59
N HIS A 235 -26.40 19.12 22.88
CA HIS A 235 -26.76 20.48 23.31
C HIS A 235 -25.59 21.46 23.08
N PRO A 236 -25.89 22.74 22.79
CA PRO A 236 -24.88 23.73 22.39
C PRO A 236 -24.05 24.30 23.54
N ASP A 237 -24.38 23.97 24.79
CA ASP A 237 -23.77 24.54 26.01
C ASP A 237 -22.23 24.62 25.96
N PRO A 238 -21.48 23.59 25.52
CA PRO A 238 -20.01 23.66 25.48
C PRO A 238 -19.48 24.73 24.52
N PHE A 239 -20.13 24.93 23.37
CA PHE A 239 -19.71 25.93 22.38
C PHE A 239 -20.13 27.33 22.78
N LEU A 240 -21.31 27.48 23.39
CA LEU A 240 -21.78 28.75 23.93
C LEU A 240 -20.86 29.23 25.06
N LEU A 241 -20.47 28.33 25.96
CA LEU A 241 -19.56 28.63 27.07
C LEU A 241 -18.14 28.97 26.57
N ALA A 242 -17.63 28.23 25.58
CA ALA A 242 -16.33 28.52 24.97
C ALA A 242 -16.31 29.90 24.30
N ALA A 243 -17.36 30.24 23.55
CA ALA A 243 -17.51 31.55 22.93
C ALA A 243 -17.56 32.68 23.98
N ASP A 244 -18.36 32.50 25.03
CA ASP A 244 -18.48 33.45 26.15
C ASP A 244 -17.14 33.66 26.87
N CYS A 245 -16.40 32.59 27.15
CA CYS A 245 -15.07 32.67 27.75
C CYS A 245 -14.03 33.38 26.87
N LEU A 246 -14.15 33.26 25.54
CA LEU A 246 -13.34 34.03 24.60
C LEU A 246 -13.82 35.49 24.43
N GLY A 247 -15.01 35.82 24.92
CA GLY A 247 -15.61 37.15 24.83
C GLY A 247 -16.37 37.41 23.52
N TYR A 248 -16.89 36.37 22.85
CA TYR A 248 -17.51 36.47 21.53
C TYR A 248 -18.91 35.86 21.45
N ASP A 249 -19.68 36.36 20.48
CA ASP A 249 -20.97 35.76 20.12
C ASP A 249 -20.73 34.48 19.33
N CYS A 250 -21.23 33.34 19.84
CA CYS A 250 -21.05 32.03 19.21
C CYS A 250 -21.53 32.00 17.74
N LYS A 251 -22.51 32.84 17.36
CA LYS A 251 -22.97 32.95 15.96
C LYS A 251 -21.94 33.51 14.99
N LYS A 252 -20.88 34.13 15.51
CA LYS A 252 -19.75 34.66 14.74
C LYS A 252 -18.56 33.71 14.79
N CYS A 253 -18.67 32.58 15.47
CA CYS A 253 -17.62 31.59 15.56
C CYS A 253 -17.74 30.52 14.48
N LEU A 254 -16.61 29.93 14.12
CA LEU A 254 -16.51 28.68 13.38
C LEU A 254 -16.31 27.53 14.38
N VAL A 255 -17.25 26.59 14.39
CA VAL A 255 -17.14 25.32 15.12
C VAL A 255 -16.60 24.25 14.18
N VAL A 256 -15.50 23.58 14.56
CA VAL A 256 -14.96 22.42 13.84
C VAL A 256 -15.26 21.15 14.62
N GLU A 257 -15.86 20.17 13.95
CA GLU A 257 -16.39 18.94 14.56
C GLU A 257 -16.33 17.70 13.68
N ASP A 258 -16.18 16.52 14.28
CA ASP A 258 -16.11 15.25 13.57
C ASP A 258 -17.06 14.16 14.08
N SER A 259 -17.94 14.50 15.02
CA SER A 259 -18.93 13.58 15.58
C SER A 259 -20.38 14.01 15.28
N PRO A 260 -21.33 13.09 15.03
CA PRO A 260 -22.72 13.46 14.78
C PRO A 260 -23.36 14.29 15.91
N SER A 261 -23.04 13.95 17.17
CA SER A 261 -23.52 14.69 18.35
C SER A 261 -22.89 16.08 18.43
N GLY A 262 -21.60 16.21 18.14
CA GLY A 262 -20.88 17.47 18.14
C GLY A 262 -21.29 18.41 17.04
N ILE A 263 -21.45 17.91 15.82
CA ILE A 263 -21.94 18.70 14.69
C ILE A 263 -23.32 19.28 15.02
N LYS A 264 -24.24 18.46 15.56
CA LYS A 264 -25.56 18.93 15.99
C LYS A 264 -25.48 20.02 17.07
N ALA A 265 -24.54 19.90 18.00
CA ALA A 265 -24.30 20.92 19.02
C ALA A 265 -23.76 22.24 18.43
N GLY A 266 -22.84 22.17 17.46
CA GLY A 266 -22.31 23.35 16.77
C GLY A 266 -23.40 24.07 15.98
N VAL A 267 -24.24 23.31 15.28
CA VAL A 267 -25.40 23.85 14.57
C VAL A 267 -26.40 24.48 15.55
N ALA A 268 -26.68 23.82 16.68
CA ALA A 268 -27.60 24.31 17.69
C ALA A 268 -27.10 25.57 18.43
N SER A 269 -25.78 25.83 18.46
CA SER A 269 -25.23 27.05 19.08
C SER A 269 -25.43 28.27 18.18
N GLY A 270 -25.77 28.06 16.91
CA GLY A 270 -25.90 29.10 15.89
C GLY A 270 -24.57 29.47 15.24
N ALA A 271 -23.48 28.78 15.55
CA ALA A 271 -22.19 28.96 14.90
C ALA A 271 -22.20 28.45 13.44
N ILE A 272 -21.25 28.95 12.63
CA ILE A 272 -20.91 28.28 11.38
C ILE A 272 -20.21 26.97 11.77
N THR A 273 -20.70 25.84 11.29
CA THR A 273 -20.19 24.52 11.65
C THR A 273 -19.54 23.87 10.43
N LEU A 274 -18.26 23.53 10.58
CA LEU A 274 -17.46 22.74 9.66
C LEU A 274 -17.34 21.31 10.19
N ALA A 275 -18.01 20.38 9.54
CA ALA A 275 -17.84 18.95 9.77
C ALA A 275 -16.54 18.46 9.14
N VAL A 276 -15.81 17.58 9.82
CA VAL A 276 -14.62 16.92 9.28
C VAL A 276 -14.67 15.40 9.46
N CYS A 277 -14.24 14.64 8.46
CA CYS A 277 -14.32 13.16 8.46
C CYS A 277 -13.13 12.49 9.17
N THR A 278 -12.77 12.92 10.39
CA THR A 278 -11.60 12.38 11.12
C THR A 278 -11.93 11.21 12.05
N SER A 279 -13.13 11.15 12.61
CA SER A 279 -13.59 10.02 13.43
C SER A 279 -14.80 9.28 12.86
N HIS A 280 -15.50 9.87 11.89
CA HIS A 280 -16.65 9.27 11.22
C HIS A 280 -16.56 9.50 9.71
N GLU A 281 -17.11 8.55 8.96
CA GLU A 281 -17.24 8.65 7.51
C GLU A 281 -18.32 9.68 7.13
N GLU A 282 -18.20 10.27 5.94
CA GLU A 282 -19.11 11.31 5.45
C GLU A 282 -20.59 10.92 5.60
N HIS A 283 -20.97 9.71 5.18
CA HIS A 283 -22.36 9.27 5.24
C HIS A 283 -22.94 9.22 6.66
N GLN A 284 -22.09 9.15 7.69
CA GLN A 284 -22.50 9.11 9.09
C GLN A 284 -22.74 10.52 9.67
N ILE A 285 -22.14 11.56 9.06
CA ILE A 285 -22.15 12.94 9.59
C ILE A 285 -22.76 13.98 8.65
N LYS A 286 -22.92 13.68 7.35
CA LYS A 286 -23.45 14.61 6.35
C LYS A 286 -24.85 15.13 6.69
N ASP A 287 -25.68 14.29 7.29
CA ASP A 287 -27.06 14.63 7.65
C ASP A 287 -27.16 15.29 9.05
N ALA A 288 -26.03 15.62 9.69
CA ALA A 288 -25.99 16.25 11.01
C ALA A 288 -26.20 17.78 10.97
N GLY A 289 -26.25 18.39 9.78
CA GLY A 289 -26.65 19.79 9.57
C GLY A 289 -25.51 20.81 9.50
N ALA A 290 -24.25 20.38 9.41
CA ALA A 290 -23.11 21.28 9.19
C ALA A 290 -23.25 22.06 7.87
N GLN A 291 -22.78 23.30 7.84
CA GLN A 291 -22.80 24.13 6.63
C GLN A 291 -21.71 23.72 5.63
N HIS A 292 -20.60 23.19 6.15
CA HIS A 292 -19.47 22.75 5.35
C HIS A 292 -18.99 21.38 5.83
N LEU A 293 -18.52 20.56 4.91
CA LEU A 293 -17.96 19.24 5.20
C LEU A 293 -16.66 19.05 4.41
N VAL A 294 -15.58 18.72 5.11
CA VAL A 294 -14.25 18.45 4.53
C VAL A 294 -13.67 17.15 5.08
N ARG A 295 -12.67 16.57 4.43
CA ARG A 295 -12.07 15.33 4.92
C ARG A 295 -11.26 15.52 6.21
N ASN A 296 -10.47 16.58 6.26
CA ASN A 296 -9.61 16.94 7.40
C ASN A 296 -9.32 18.47 7.35
N LEU A 297 -8.53 18.97 8.28
CA LEU A 297 -8.22 20.40 8.37
C LEU A 297 -7.17 20.90 7.37
N GLU A 298 -6.58 20.05 6.53
CA GLU A 298 -5.64 20.51 5.47
C GLU A 298 -6.35 21.29 4.36
N ALA A 299 -7.65 21.09 4.21
CA ALA A 299 -8.49 21.87 3.32
C ALA A 299 -8.77 23.30 3.84
N VAL A 300 -8.40 23.60 5.09
CA VAL A 300 -8.76 24.84 5.77
C VAL A 300 -7.52 25.71 5.94
N ARG A 301 -7.59 26.95 5.46
CA ARG A 301 -6.57 27.97 5.70
C ARG A 301 -7.17 29.12 6.47
N ALA A 302 -6.47 29.58 7.50
CA ALA A 302 -6.80 30.81 8.20
C ALA A 302 -5.75 31.89 7.91
N GLU A 303 -6.23 33.09 7.61
CA GLU A 303 -5.40 34.27 7.39
C GLU A 303 -5.92 35.42 8.24
N GLN A 304 -5.06 36.04 9.02
CA GLN A 304 -5.42 37.25 9.75
C GLN A 304 -5.41 38.45 8.81
N LEU A 305 -6.56 39.13 8.69
CA LEU A 305 -6.69 40.35 7.92
C LEU A 305 -6.15 41.56 8.69
N PRO A 306 -5.78 42.67 8.00
CA PRO A 306 -5.23 43.87 8.64
C PRO A 306 -6.14 44.53 9.69
N ASP A 307 -7.45 44.28 9.63
CA ASP A 307 -8.44 44.78 10.59
C ASP A 307 -8.67 43.86 11.79
N GLY A 308 -7.88 42.78 11.90
CA GLY A 308 -7.94 41.81 13.00
C GLY A 308 -9.02 40.74 12.84
N ARG A 309 -9.74 40.69 11.71
CA ARG A 309 -10.62 39.56 11.36
C ARG A 309 -9.82 38.37 10.86
N ILE A 310 -10.41 37.17 10.96
CA ILE A 310 -9.82 35.95 10.42
C ILE A 310 -10.60 35.56 9.17
N LYS A 311 -9.89 35.50 8.04
CA LYS A 311 -10.43 35.00 6.78
C LYS A 311 -10.18 33.50 6.70
N ILE A 312 -11.27 32.75 6.56
CA ILE A 312 -11.22 31.31 6.35
C ILE A 312 -11.44 30.99 4.89
N SER A 313 -10.48 30.27 4.33
CA SER A 313 -10.57 29.75 2.98
C SER A 313 -10.61 28.25 3.07
N ILE A 314 -11.67 27.67 2.52
CA ILE A 314 -11.78 26.22 2.32
C ILE A 314 -11.44 25.97 0.86
N ASP A 315 -10.46 25.10 0.62
CA ASP A 315 -10.09 24.70 -0.75
C ASP A 315 -11.27 23.95 -1.40
N PRO A 316 -11.91 24.52 -2.45
CA PRO A 316 -13.09 23.92 -3.08
C PRO A 316 -12.80 22.57 -3.73
N ALA A 317 -11.54 22.31 -4.13
CA ALA A 317 -11.13 21.00 -4.65
C ALA A 317 -11.09 19.90 -3.56
N ARG A 318 -11.22 20.29 -2.30
CA ARG A 318 -11.22 19.42 -1.12
C ARG A 318 -12.54 19.50 -0.32
N ILE A 319 -13.56 20.19 -0.83
CA ILE A 319 -14.92 20.17 -0.30
C ILE A 319 -15.61 18.91 -0.82
N VAL A 320 -16.21 18.17 0.10
CA VAL A 320 -17.04 17.02 -0.25
C VAL A 320 -18.42 17.56 -0.64
N THR A 321 -18.77 17.55 -1.93
CA THR A 321 -20.06 18.09 -2.42
C THR A 321 -21.02 16.99 -2.87
N ASP A 322 -22.30 17.20 -2.56
CA ASP A 322 -23.39 16.28 -2.87
C ASP A 322 -23.68 16.32 -4.38
N SER A 323 -23.56 15.15 -5.02
CA SER A 323 -23.89 14.98 -6.43
C SER A 323 -25.39 14.73 -6.59
N LYS A 324 -26.19 15.81 -6.58
CA LYS A 324 -27.55 15.88 -7.16
C LYS A 324 -28.19 17.27 -7.01
N SER A 325 -28.13 18.08 -8.07
CA SER A 325 -29.24 18.95 -8.45
C SER A 325 -29.24 19.13 -9.97
N ASP A 326 -30.44 19.00 -10.55
CA ASP A 326 -30.70 18.78 -11.96
C ASP A 326 -30.39 19.96 -12.89
N ALA A 327 -30.32 19.61 -14.17
CA ALA A 327 -29.88 20.37 -15.33
C ALA A 327 -30.64 21.67 -15.66
N ARG A 328 -29.92 22.53 -16.40
CA ARG A 328 -30.34 23.64 -17.27
C ARG A 328 -30.76 24.96 -16.61
N THR A 329 -29.81 25.90 -16.59
CA THR A 329 -30.01 27.24 -17.16
C THR A 329 -28.65 27.90 -17.48
N ASP A 330 -28.49 28.22 -18.75
CA ASP A 330 -27.73 29.31 -19.39
C ASP A 330 -26.20 29.46 -19.22
N VAL A 331 -25.60 29.48 -20.40
CA VAL A 331 -24.24 29.89 -20.75
C VAL A 331 -24.13 31.40 -20.53
N GLU A 332 -23.29 31.80 -19.57
CA GLU A 332 -22.53 33.07 -19.45
C GLU A 332 -22.38 33.48 -17.97
N THR A 333 -21.41 32.93 -17.24
CA THR A 333 -20.65 33.74 -16.27
C THR A 333 -19.26 33.14 -16.04
N SER A 334 -18.28 33.89 -16.51
CA SER A 334 -16.85 33.73 -16.27
C SER A 334 -16.48 34.02 -14.80
N ILE A 335 -15.58 33.21 -14.23
CA ILE A 335 -14.69 33.50 -13.08
C ILE A 335 -15.37 34.00 -11.78
N CYS A 336 -15.45 33.15 -10.75
CA CYS A 336 -15.32 33.62 -9.36
C CYS A 336 -14.86 32.51 -8.39
N LEU A 337 -13.75 32.77 -7.71
CA LEU A 337 -13.21 32.02 -6.57
C LEU A 337 -14.26 31.95 -5.44
N SER A 338 -14.58 30.76 -4.93
CA SER A 338 -15.35 30.65 -3.67
C SER A 338 -14.44 30.99 -2.48
N THR A 339 -14.20 32.28 -2.29
CA THR A 339 -13.68 32.82 -1.02
C THR A 339 -14.85 32.93 -0.05
N ILE A 340 -14.81 32.27 1.09
CA ILE A 340 -15.79 32.51 2.16
C ILE A 340 -15.49 33.89 2.74
N PHE A 341 -16.24 34.90 2.29
CA PHE A 341 -16.37 36.17 3.01
C PHE A 341 -17.59 36.07 3.92
N VAL A 342 -17.37 36.09 5.23
CA VAL A 342 -18.47 36.27 6.19
C VAL A 342 -18.95 37.72 6.08
N ALA A 343 -20.03 37.94 5.32
CA ALA A 343 -20.79 39.18 5.27
C ALA A 343 -22.28 38.85 5.48
N ILE A 344 -22.84 39.37 6.58
CA ILE A 344 -24.22 39.16 7.03
C ILE A 344 -25.09 40.26 6.42
N GLU A 345 -26.15 39.90 5.69
CA GLU A 345 -27.32 40.76 5.52
C GLU A 345 -28.60 40.01 5.86
N SER A 346 -29.47 40.67 6.64
CA SER A 346 -30.78 40.20 7.03
C SER A 346 -31.80 40.40 5.90
N LEU A 347 -32.81 39.54 5.78
CA LEU A 347 -34.22 39.95 5.89
C LEU A 347 -35.18 38.75 5.92
N SER A 348 -36.27 38.99 6.64
CA SER A 348 -37.40 38.15 6.99
C SER A 348 -38.42 38.01 5.85
N THR A 349 -39.08 36.85 5.72
CA THR A 349 -40.57 36.68 5.78
C THR A 349 -41.02 35.22 5.49
N LYS A 350 -41.97 34.71 6.29
CA LYS A 350 -42.75 33.43 6.14
C LYS A 350 -43.94 33.62 5.16
N PRO A 351 -44.90 32.67 4.87
CA PRO A 351 -45.18 31.25 5.29
C PRO A 351 -45.67 30.34 4.09
N PRO A 352 -46.52 29.26 4.18
CA PRO A 352 -46.81 28.22 5.21
C PRO A 352 -46.71 26.72 4.73
N ARG A 353 -46.93 25.79 5.69
CA ARG A 353 -46.90 24.28 5.63
C ARG A 353 -48.13 23.59 5.00
N PRO A 354 -48.02 22.28 4.64
CA PRO A 354 -48.87 21.23 5.27
C PRO A 354 -48.12 19.89 5.55
N LYS A 355 -48.21 19.27 6.75
CA LYS A 355 -49.08 18.14 7.23
C LYS A 355 -48.81 16.71 6.67
N ILE A 356 -47.99 15.98 7.45
CA ILE A 356 -48.01 14.55 7.92
C ILE A 356 -48.99 13.54 7.30
N SER A 357 -48.49 12.34 6.92
CA SER A 357 -49.03 11.02 7.34
C SER A 357 -48.06 9.85 7.06
N GLU A 358 -47.85 8.99 8.06
CA GLU A 358 -47.20 7.66 7.99
C GLU A 358 -48.21 6.55 7.63
N PRO A 359 -47.74 5.38 7.15
CA PRO A 359 -48.39 4.13 7.55
C PRO A 359 -47.42 3.06 8.08
N LYS A 360 -47.86 2.48 9.20
CA LYS A 360 -47.38 1.27 9.89
C LYS A 360 -47.59 0.02 9.04
N ILE A 361 -46.60 -0.89 8.95
CA ILE A 361 -46.86 -2.32 8.69
C ILE A 361 -46.00 -3.22 9.61
N LYS A 362 -46.68 -4.25 10.12
CA LYS A 362 -46.34 -5.14 11.24
C LYS A 362 -45.37 -6.26 10.87
N ARG A 363 -44.54 -6.65 11.85
CA ARG A 363 -43.81 -7.93 11.92
C ARG A 363 -44.76 -9.14 11.91
N ARG A 364 -44.35 -10.23 11.27
CA ARG A 364 -44.64 -11.61 11.72
C ARG A 364 -43.44 -12.52 11.43
N TYR A 365 -42.79 -12.94 12.52
CA TYR A 365 -41.95 -14.13 12.59
C TYR A 365 -42.85 -15.37 12.73
N SER A 366 -42.51 -16.47 12.08
CA SER A 366 -42.94 -17.81 12.48
C SER A 366 -41.70 -18.68 12.70
N GLN A 367 -41.51 -19.09 13.95
CA GLN A 367 -40.60 -20.14 14.38
C GLN A 367 -41.26 -21.51 14.17
N THR A 368 -40.50 -22.48 13.68
CA THR A 368 -40.69 -23.89 14.02
C THR A 368 -39.31 -24.55 14.17
N ASN A 369 -39.02 -24.99 15.39
CA ASN A 369 -37.91 -25.85 15.79
C ASN A 369 -38.25 -27.31 15.47
N LEU A 370 -37.24 -28.13 15.12
CA LEU A 370 -36.83 -29.32 15.90
C LEU A 370 -35.57 -29.98 15.31
N GLN A 371 -34.75 -30.53 16.21
CA GLN A 371 -33.30 -30.79 16.18
C GLN A 371 -32.93 -32.22 15.65
N PRO A 372 -31.78 -32.84 16.01
CA PRO A 372 -30.49 -32.81 15.30
C PRO A 372 -29.98 -34.22 14.90
N ALA A 373 -29.00 -34.32 14.02
CA ALA A 373 -28.23 -35.56 13.83
C ALA A 373 -26.75 -35.25 13.59
N LEU A 374 -25.90 -35.88 14.41
CA LEU A 374 -24.43 -35.85 14.37
C LEU A 374 -23.90 -36.90 13.39
N SER A 375 -22.97 -36.51 12.50
CA SER A 375 -21.83 -37.34 12.04
C SER A 375 -20.87 -36.51 11.16
N HIS A 376 -19.57 -36.71 11.35
CA HIS A 376 -18.40 -36.01 10.76
C HIS A 376 -18.28 -36.02 9.20
N PRO A 377 -17.40 -35.18 8.60
CA PRO A 377 -17.62 -34.56 7.28
C PRO A 377 -16.95 -35.30 6.10
N PRO A 378 -17.29 -34.91 4.86
CA PRO A 378 -16.27 -34.77 3.82
C PRO A 378 -16.29 -33.38 3.15
N LYS A 379 -15.08 -32.91 2.84
CA LYS A 379 -14.80 -31.74 1.99
C LYS A 379 -15.47 -31.94 0.62
N ARG A 380 -16.39 -31.04 0.26
CA ARG A 380 -16.69 -30.69 -1.12
C ARG A 380 -16.28 -29.23 -1.26
N GLU A 381 -15.24 -28.95 -2.02
CA GLU A 381 -14.99 -27.56 -2.45
C GLU A 381 -16.23 -27.09 -3.21
N ALA A 382 -16.77 -25.93 -2.81
CA ALA A 382 -17.90 -25.32 -3.49
C ALA A 382 -17.50 -25.02 -4.95
N GLU A 383 -18.43 -25.21 -5.90
CA GLU A 383 -18.18 -24.80 -7.29
C GLU A 383 -17.72 -23.34 -7.33
N PRO A 384 -16.69 -23.01 -8.13
CA PRO A 384 -16.12 -21.67 -8.15
C PRO A 384 -17.17 -20.65 -8.58
N ILE A 385 -17.32 -19.60 -7.79
CA ILE A 385 -18.30 -18.54 -8.05
C ILE A 385 -17.79 -17.70 -9.22
N LEU A 386 -18.63 -17.42 -10.21
CA LEU A 386 -18.31 -16.45 -11.26
C LEU A 386 -18.39 -15.04 -10.68
N GLY A 387 -17.23 -14.41 -10.47
CA GLY A 387 -17.14 -13.03 -9.99
C GLY A 387 -16.98 -12.08 -11.16
N ASN A 388 -17.72 -10.97 -11.15
CA ASN A 388 -17.54 -9.89 -12.13
C ASN A 388 -16.52 -8.88 -11.59
N PRO A 389 -15.32 -8.76 -12.18
CA PRO A 389 -14.35 -7.75 -11.79
C PRO A 389 -14.90 -6.33 -11.93
N VAL A 390 -14.42 -5.44 -11.06
CA VAL A 390 -14.59 -4.01 -11.26
C VAL A 390 -13.94 -3.63 -12.58
N SER A 391 -14.69 -2.95 -13.44
CA SER A 391 -14.23 -2.48 -14.74
C SER A 391 -14.26 -0.96 -14.80
N ILE A 392 -13.20 -0.36 -15.33
CA ILE A 392 -13.11 1.09 -15.56
C ILE A 392 -12.66 1.36 -17.00
N PRO A 393 -13.21 2.37 -17.68
CA PRO A 393 -12.77 2.73 -19.02
C PRO A 393 -11.40 3.41 -18.96
N PHE A 394 -10.56 3.19 -19.96
CA PHE A 394 -9.21 3.76 -20.06
C PHE A 394 -9.19 5.28 -19.92
N ASN A 395 -10.20 5.96 -20.47
CA ASN A 395 -10.33 7.41 -20.37
C ASN A 395 -10.48 7.93 -18.93
N ALA A 396 -10.95 7.11 -17.98
CA ALA A 396 -11.06 7.48 -16.58
C ALA A 396 -9.68 7.64 -15.93
N LEU A 397 -8.66 6.95 -16.46
CA LEU A 397 -7.27 7.03 -15.98
C LEU A 397 -6.48 8.21 -16.56
N LEU A 398 -6.97 8.83 -17.64
CA LEU A 398 -6.25 9.93 -18.32
C LEU A 398 -6.34 11.26 -17.56
N SER A 399 -7.28 11.39 -16.61
CA SER A 399 -7.40 12.58 -15.79
C SER A 399 -6.17 12.72 -14.88
N PRO A 400 -5.53 13.90 -14.81
CA PRO A 400 -4.44 14.12 -13.85
C PRO A 400 -4.93 14.12 -12.40
N ILE A 401 -6.25 14.23 -12.19
CA ILE A 401 -6.89 14.19 -10.88
C ILE A 401 -7.70 12.89 -10.79
N THR A 402 -7.37 12.07 -9.79
CA THR A 402 -8.12 10.87 -9.47
C THR A 402 -9.50 11.24 -8.94
N THR A 403 -10.56 10.86 -9.66
CA THR A 403 -11.93 11.15 -9.24
C THR A 403 -12.32 10.27 -8.05
N VAL A 404 -13.29 10.74 -7.25
CA VAL A 404 -13.86 9.94 -6.15
C VAL A 404 -14.44 8.62 -6.66
N SER A 405 -15.05 8.62 -7.85
CA SER A 405 -15.56 7.41 -8.48
C SER A 405 -14.44 6.42 -8.81
N LEU A 406 -13.32 6.91 -9.33
CA LEU A 406 -12.16 6.07 -9.64
C LEU A 406 -11.53 5.48 -8.37
N LEU A 407 -11.40 6.27 -7.30
CA LEU A 407 -10.95 5.77 -6.00
C LEU A 407 -11.89 4.70 -5.42
N ALA A 408 -13.20 4.88 -5.54
CA ALA A 408 -14.17 3.89 -5.12
C ALA A 408 -14.03 2.58 -5.92
N CYS A 409 -13.83 2.67 -7.24
CA CYS A 409 -13.55 1.51 -8.08
C CYS A 409 -12.27 0.79 -7.65
N ILE A 410 -11.18 1.52 -7.42
CA ILE A 410 -9.90 0.95 -6.94
C ILE A 410 -10.08 0.27 -5.58
N LYS A 411 -10.76 0.92 -4.63
CA LYS A 411 -11.03 0.34 -3.30
C LYS A 411 -11.89 -0.91 -3.40
N ALA A 412 -12.91 -0.92 -4.26
CA ALA A 412 -13.77 -2.08 -4.49
C ALA A 412 -13.07 -3.23 -5.25
N ALA A 413 -12.04 -2.90 -6.04
CA ALA A 413 -11.25 -3.90 -6.76
C ALA A 413 -10.19 -4.53 -5.84
N PHE A 414 -9.40 -3.70 -5.15
CA PHE A 414 -8.14 -4.10 -4.52
C PHE A 414 -8.15 -4.06 -2.99
N GLY A 415 -9.16 -3.45 -2.38
CA GLY A 415 -9.22 -3.25 -0.93
C GLY A 415 -9.31 -4.55 -0.12
N PRO A 416 -9.30 -4.43 1.22
CA PRO A 416 -9.36 -5.56 2.14
C PRO A 416 -10.79 -6.10 2.36
N ASP A 417 -11.81 -5.41 1.86
CA ASP A 417 -13.21 -5.79 2.08
C ASP A 417 -13.49 -7.20 1.51
N PRO A 418 -14.20 -8.09 2.23
CA PRO A 418 -14.51 -9.46 1.79
C PRO A 418 -15.09 -9.60 0.38
N SER A 419 -15.76 -8.55 -0.13
CA SER A 419 -16.33 -8.51 -1.48
C SER A 419 -15.31 -8.21 -2.58
N CYS A 420 -14.12 -7.70 -2.25
CA CYS A 420 -13.09 -7.36 -3.23
C CYS A 420 -12.50 -8.62 -3.87
N LEU A 421 -12.34 -8.60 -5.20
CA LEU A 421 -11.76 -9.71 -5.93
C LEU A 421 -10.22 -9.66 -5.98
N GLY A 422 -9.61 -8.48 -5.90
CA GLY A 422 -8.16 -8.30 -6.07
C GLY A 422 -7.72 -8.03 -7.52
N ILE A 423 -8.65 -7.75 -8.42
CA ILE A 423 -8.38 -7.50 -9.83
C ILE A 423 -9.27 -6.39 -10.37
N ILE A 424 -8.73 -5.54 -11.24
CA ILE A 424 -9.46 -4.50 -11.97
C ILE A 424 -9.28 -4.69 -13.48
N ILE A 425 -10.31 -4.39 -14.26
CA ILE A 425 -10.29 -4.48 -15.73
C ILE A 425 -10.34 -3.08 -16.32
N ILE A 426 -9.40 -2.77 -17.21
CA ILE A 426 -9.35 -1.54 -17.99
C ILE A 426 -9.96 -1.80 -19.37
N THR A 427 -11.10 -1.18 -19.64
CA THR A 427 -11.85 -1.30 -20.91
C THR A 427 -11.59 -0.11 -21.82
N ASP A 428 -12.13 -0.14 -23.04
CA ASP A 428 -12.07 0.98 -23.99
C ASP A 428 -10.64 1.44 -24.30
N LEU A 429 -9.72 0.47 -24.39
CA LEU A 429 -8.33 0.70 -24.74
C LEU A 429 -8.19 1.21 -26.20
N PRO A 430 -7.10 1.92 -26.51
CA PRO A 430 -6.71 2.25 -27.87
C PRO A 430 -6.77 1.03 -28.82
N ALA A 431 -7.20 1.28 -30.07
CA ALA A 431 -7.53 0.23 -31.04
C ALA A 431 -6.34 -0.67 -31.40
N GLU A 432 -5.12 -0.15 -31.28
CA GLU A 432 -3.87 -0.86 -31.51
C GLU A 432 -3.61 -2.00 -30.50
N PHE A 433 -4.21 -1.94 -29.29
CA PHE A 433 -3.96 -2.92 -28.23
C PHE A 433 -4.22 -4.37 -28.69
N GLY A 434 -5.35 -4.59 -29.36
CA GLY A 434 -5.73 -5.92 -29.85
C GLY A 434 -4.72 -6.49 -30.85
N ALA A 435 -4.14 -5.64 -31.70
CA ALA A 435 -3.12 -6.04 -32.66
C ALA A 435 -1.79 -6.40 -31.97
N LEU A 436 -1.35 -5.56 -31.01
CA LEU A 436 -0.14 -5.81 -30.21
C LEU A 436 -0.22 -7.12 -29.42
N ARG A 437 -1.36 -7.36 -28.76
CA ARG A 437 -1.63 -8.60 -28.04
C ARG A 437 -1.54 -9.81 -28.99
N LYS A 438 -2.23 -9.74 -30.12
CA LYS A 438 -2.28 -10.85 -31.08
C LYS A 438 -0.89 -11.20 -31.60
N GLU A 439 -0.14 -10.19 -32.03
CA GLU A 439 1.20 -10.35 -32.59
C GLU A 439 2.16 -11.06 -31.62
N LEU A 440 2.24 -10.59 -30.37
CA LEU A 440 3.15 -11.19 -29.38
C LEU A 440 2.74 -12.61 -28.98
N LEU A 441 1.44 -12.88 -28.78
CA LEU A 441 0.99 -14.21 -28.35
C LEU A 441 1.17 -15.26 -29.46
N GLU A 442 0.97 -14.89 -30.74
CA GLU A 442 1.32 -15.78 -31.86
C GLU A 442 2.82 -16.05 -31.94
N LEU A 443 3.66 -15.04 -31.67
CA LEU A 443 5.13 -15.21 -31.60
C LEU A 443 5.56 -16.08 -30.41
N SER A 444 4.85 -16.02 -29.28
CA SER A 444 5.05 -16.92 -28.14
C SER A 444 4.89 -18.38 -28.53
N ASN A 445 3.78 -18.71 -29.21
CA ASN A 445 3.52 -20.05 -29.72
C ASN A 445 4.62 -20.53 -30.67
N LYS A 446 5.03 -19.67 -31.63
CA LYS A 446 6.12 -19.98 -32.57
C LYS A 446 7.44 -20.23 -31.86
N PHE A 447 7.78 -19.43 -30.84
CA PHE A 447 9.00 -19.60 -30.05
C PHE A 447 8.98 -20.91 -29.27
N ALA A 448 7.89 -21.23 -28.57
CA ALA A 448 7.78 -22.42 -27.73
C ALA A 448 7.94 -23.73 -28.53
N ARG A 449 7.55 -23.70 -29.80
CA ARG A 449 7.64 -24.83 -30.74
C ARG A 449 9.01 -25.00 -31.42
N MET A 450 9.95 -24.09 -31.15
CA MET A 450 11.33 -24.28 -31.58
C MET A 450 11.93 -25.52 -30.92
N ALA A 451 12.93 -26.10 -31.58
CA ALA A 451 13.68 -27.22 -31.03
C ALA A 451 14.29 -26.85 -29.66
N GLU A 452 14.33 -27.80 -28.72
CA GLU A 452 14.71 -27.52 -27.33
C GLU A 452 16.16 -27.01 -27.21
N ASP A 453 17.08 -27.56 -28.01
CA ASP A 453 18.46 -27.10 -28.13
C ASP A 453 18.55 -25.62 -28.54
N LYS A 454 17.68 -25.19 -29.47
CA LYS A 454 17.61 -23.78 -29.89
C LYS A 454 17.06 -22.88 -28.78
N LYS A 455 16.06 -23.32 -28.03
CA LYS A 455 15.44 -22.55 -26.94
C LYS A 455 16.39 -22.38 -25.76
N GLU A 456 17.10 -23.44 -25.38
CA GLU A 456 18.06 -23.42 -24.26
C GLU A 456 19.28 -22.51 -24.53
N ARG A 457 19.57 -22.13 -25.79
CA ARG A 457 20.56 -21.06 -26.10
C ARG A 457 20.21 -19.71 -25.46
N TYR A 458 18.94 -19.50 -25.15
CA TYR A 458 18.42 -18.28 -24.56
C TYR A 458 18.18 -18.41 -23.06
N ALA A 459 18.48 -19.56 -22.44
CA ALA A 459 18.37 -19.75 -21.00
C ALA A 459 19.57 -19.15 -20.28
N ASP A 460 19.33 -18.53 -19.12
CA ASP A 460 20.37 -17.82 -18.38
C ASP A 460 20.36 -18.14 -16.88
N GLU A 461 21.26 -19.00 -16.45
CA GLU A 461 21.32 -19.47 -15.06
C GLU A 461 21.78 -18.38 -14.07
N GLU A 462 22.68 -17.48 -14.49
CA GLU A 462 23.22 -16.43 -13.62
C GLU A 462 22.15 -15.42 -13.18
N SER A 463 21.15 -15.14 -14.03
CA SER A 463 19.97 -14.36 -13.63
C SER A 463 18.88 -15.18 -12.95
N SER A 464 19.18 -16.41 -12.54
CA SER A 464 18.20 -17.38 -12.04
C SER A 464 17.04 -17.58 -13.03
N PHE A 465 17.37 -17.64 -14.33
CA PHE A 465 16.42 -17.78 -15.44
C PHE A 465 15.38 -16.66 -15.53
N SER A 466 15.70 -15.47 -15.00
CA SER A 466 14.84 -14.29 -15.03
C SER A 466 15.05 -13.41 -16.27
N PHE A 467 15.91 -13.80 -17.21
CA PHE A 467 16.03 -13.21 -18.53
C PHE A 467 16.16 -14.33 -19.58
N GLY A 468 15.48 -14.17 -20.71
CA GLY A 468 15.44 -15.17 -21.77
C GLY A 468 14.53 -16.35 -21.42
N TRP A 469 14.91 -17.56 -21.83
CA TRP A 469 14.08 -18.77 -21.76
C TRP A 469 14.18 -19.49 -20.40
N SER A 470 13.04 -20.00 -19.92
CA SER A 470 12.95 -20.88 -18.77
C SER A 470 11.85 -21.93 -18.96
N ARG A 471 12.22 -23.21 -18.81
CA ARG A 471 11.29 -24.35 -18.75
C ARG A 471 11.95 -25.47 -17.95
N ALA A 472 11.16 -26.21 -17.16
CA ALA A 472 11.65 -27.31 -16.32
C ALA A 472 12.79 -26.91 -15.37
N LYS A 473 12.89 -25.62 -15.03
CA LYS A 473 13.82 -25.08 -14.03
C LYS A 473 13.16 -24.88 -12.67
N GLU A 474 11.83 -24.72 -12.66
CA GLU A 474 11.01 -24.60 -11.46
C GLU A 474 10.48 -25.99 -11.06
N TYR A 475 10.39 -26.26 -9.75
CA TYR A 475 9.85 -27.51 -9.21
C TYR A 475 8.45 -27.26 -8.62
N MET A 476 7.48 -28.09 -8.99
CA MET A 476 6.16 -28.18 -8.36
C MET A 476 5.95 -29.62 -7.88
N ASN A 477 5.53 -29.80 -6.62
CA ASN A 477 5.28 -31.11 -6.01
C ASN A 477 6.47 -32.09 -6.15
N GLY A 478 7.70 -31.65 -5.88
CA GLY A 478 8.92 -32.46 -6.03
C GLY A 478 9.36 -32.76 -7.46
N MET A 479 8.63 -32.31 -8.48
CA MET A 479 8.91 -32.60 -9.90
C MET A 479 9.17 -31.30 -10.69
N PRO A 480 10.09 -31.30 -11.68
CA PRO A 480 10.26 -30.17 -12.58
C PRO A 480 8.97 -29.84 -13.35
N ASP A 481 8.55 -28.58 -13.35
CA ASP A 481 7.42 -28.08 -14.12
C ASP A 481 7.77 -28.03 -15.61
N THR A 482 7.32 -29.05 -16.35
CA THR A 482 7.56 -29.20 -17.78
C THR A 482 6.41 -28.65 -18.64
N LEU A 483 5.27 -28.32 -18.03
CA LEU A 483 4.06 -27.86 -18.71
C LEU A 483 4.04 -26.35 -18.89
N LYS A 484 4.98 -25.63 -18.28
CA LYS A 484 5.11 -24.18 -18.39
C LYS A 484 6.45 -23.77 -18.99
N GLY A 485 6.38 -23.06 -20.13
CA GLY A 485 7.49 -22.30 -20.69
C GLY A 485 7.33 -20.81 -20.41
N SER A 486 8.41 -20.14 -20.04
CA SER A 486 8.43 -18.70 -19.79
C SER A 486 9.57 -18.04 -20.57
N TYR A 487 9.27 -16.91 -21.20
CA TYR A 487 10.28 -16.00 -21.74
C TYR A 487 10.25 -14.68 -20.97
N TYR A 488 11.38 -14.33 -20.36
CA TYR A 488 11.50 -13.15 -19.53
C TYR A 488 12.29 -12.04 -20.19
N GLY A 489 11.87 -10.79 -19.96
CA GLY A 489 12.60 -9.61 -20.37
C GLY A 489 12.11 -8.37 -19.64
N ASN A 490 12.94 -7.36 -19.53
CA ASN A 490 12.51 -6.02 -19.18
C ASN A 490 11.85 -5.38 -20.42
N PRO A 491 10.57 -4.98 -20.34
CA PRO A 491 9.82 -4.49 -21.50
C PRO A 491 10.28 -3.12 -22.01
N LEU A 492 11.00 -2.35 -21.18
CA LEU A 492 11.45 -0.99 -21.49
C LEU A 492 12.92 -0.97 -21.91
N LEU A 493 13.77 -1.64 -21.13
CA LEU A 493 15.23 -1.51 -21.20
C LEU A 493 15.89 -2.84 -21.57
N ASP A 494 16.73 -2.82 -22.60
CA ASP A 494 17.54 -4.00 -22.95
C ASP A 494 18.74 -4.16 -22.01
N ARG A 495 19.29 -3.04 -21.54
CA ARG A 495 20.42 -3.01 -20.61
C ARG A 495 20.15 -1.96 -19.53
N PRO A 496 19.65 -2.38 -18.35
CA PRO A 496 19.52 -1.50 -17.20
C PRO A 496 20.84 -0.79 -16.88
N VAL A 497 20.79 0.53 -16.66
CA VAL A 497 21.96 1.34 -16.29
C VAL A 497 21.94 1.53 -14.78
N VAL A 498 22.59 0.62 -14.06
CA VAL A 498 22.69 0.63 -12.60
C VAL A 498 24.14 0.47 -12.15
N ASP A 499 24.42 0.73 -10.87
CA ASP A 499 25.76 0.52 -10.32
C ASP A 499 26.22 -0.94 -10.54
N PRO A 500 27.46 -1.18 -11.02
CA PRO A 500 27.95 -2.54 -11.31
C PRO A 500 27.93 -3.49 -10.11
N THR A 501 28.07 -2.96 -8.88
CA THR A 501 27.99 -3.78 -7.67
C THR A 501 26.56 -4.24 -7.40
N ILE A 502 25.57 -3.37 -7.64
CA ILE A 502 24.15 -3.71 -7.55
C ILE A 502 23.79 -4.72 -8.63
N GLN A 503 24.22 -4.48 -9.88
CA GLN A 503 23.98 -5.40 -11.00
C GLN A 503 24.50 -6.81 -10.71
N LYS A 504 25.71 -6.92 -10.14
CA LYS A 504 26.30 -8.21 -9.76
C LYS A 504 25.57 -8.89 -8.60
N LYS A 505 25.04 -8.11 -7.65
CA LYS A 505 24.27 -8.64 -6.49
C LYS A 505 22.83 -9.04 -6.85
N HIS A 506 22.29 -8.48 -7.93
CA HIS A 506 20.89 -8.62 -8.35
C HIS A 506 20.78 -8.90 -9.86
N PRO A 507 21.44 -9.95 -10.38
CA PRO A 507 21.42 -10.27 -11.82
C PRO A 507 20.01 -10.60 -12.33
N GLU A 508 19.11 -11.09 -11.47
CA GLU A 508 17.70 -11.38 -11.77
C GLU A 508 16.91 -10.14 -12.24
N TYR A 509 17.31 -8.95 -11.79
CA TYR A 509 16.68 -7.67 -12.17
C TYR A 509 17.49 -6.90 -13.23
N TYR A 510 18.82 -7.00 -13.22
CA TYR A 510 19.67 -6.03 -13.92
C TYR A 510 20.63 -6.58 -14.97
N LYS A 511 20.71 -7.90 -15.19
CA LYS A 511 21.66 -8.48 -16.15
C LYS A 511 21.46 -8.00 -17.59
N GLY A 512 20.20 -7.80 -17.99
CA GLY A 512 19.83 -7.32 -19.32
C GLY A 512 19.15 -8.40 -20.17
N ASN A 513 18.42 -7.95 -21.19
CA ASN A 513 17.62 -8.82 -22.03
C ASN A 513 18.46 -9.72 -22.93
N ILE A 514 17.96 -10.92 -23.12
CA ILE A 514 18.43 -11.89 -24.09
C ILE A 514 17.29 -12.04 -25.09
N TRP A 515 17.57 -11.80 -26.37
CA TRP A 515 16.56 -11.85 -27.43
C TRP A 515 16.89 -12.93 -28.46
N PRO A 516 15.88 -13.50 -29.15
CA PRO A 516 16.14 -14.40 -30.26
C PRO A 516 16.91 -13.72 -31.38
N ASN A 517 17.85 -14.43 -32.00
CA ASN A 517 18.57 -13.91 -33.16
C ASN A 517 17.65 -13.94 -34.39
N GLU A 518 17.20 -12.79 -34.85
CA GLU A 518 16.25 -12.67 -35.98
C GLU A 518 16.78 -13.26 -37.31
N GLN A 519 18.10 -13.34 -37.48
CA GLN A 519 18.73 -13.90 -38.69
C GLN A 519 18.72 -15.44 -38.65
N GLU A 520 18.94 -16.03 -37.49
CA GLU A 520 19.01 -17.48 -37.31
C GLU A 520 17.65 -18.11 -37.00
N ASP A 521 16.74 -17.35 -36.40
CA ASP A 521 15.43 -17.78 -35.94
C ASP A 521 14.31 -16.96 -36.59
N SER A 522 14.32 -16.92 -37.92
CA SER A 522 13.38 -16.13 -38.75
C SER A 522 11.90 -16.38 -38.49
N GLN A 523 11.53 -17.53 -37.90
CA GLN A 523 10.15 -17.84 -37.51
C GLN A 523 9.62 -16.94 -36.37
N VAL A 524 10.52 -16.30 -35.61
CA VAL A 524 10.19 -15.33 -34.54
C VAL A 524 10.75 -13.95 -34.86
N GLN A 525 10.84 -13.59 -36.14
CA GLN A 525 11.18 -12.23 -36.55
C GLN A 525 10.21 -11.21 -35.92
N GLY A 526 10.73 -10.10 -35.38
CA GLY A 526 9.93 -9.09 -34.69
C GLY A 526 9.60 -9.40 -33.24
N PHE A 527 10.12 -10.51 -32.68
CA PHE A 527 9.84 -10.92 -31.29
C PHE A 527 10.19 -9.84 -30.27
N GLN A 528 11.39 -9.26 -30.36
CA GLN A 528 11.82 -8.19 -29.45
C GLN A 528 10.89 -6.97 -29.55
N GLU A 529 10.57 -6.54 -30.77
CA GLU A 529 9.73 -5.36 -31.02
C GLU A 529 8.31 -5.57 -30.48
N ALA A 530 7.68 -6.71 -30.77
CA ALA A 530 6.35 -7.05 -30.28
C ALA A 530 6.30 -7.14 -28.74
N PHE A 531 7.32 -7.76 -28.13
CA PHE A 531 7.44 -7.90 -26.68
C PHE A 531 7.53 -6.52 -26.01
N LYS A 532 8.42 -5.65 -26.52
CA LYS A 532 8.62 -4.32 -25.95
C LYS A 532 7.44 -3.39 -26.19
N LYS A 533 6.79 -3.42 -27.37
CA LYS A 533 5.61 -2.58 -27.65
C LYS A 533 4.44 -2.92 -26.72
N LEU A 534 4.05 -4.19 -26.63
CA LEU A 534 2.96 -4.58 -25.74
C LEU A 534 3.34 -4.37 -24.27
N GLY A 535 4.57 -4.71 -23.89
CA GLY A 535 5.06 -4.51 -22.53
C GLY A 535 5.08 -3.04 -22.10
N SER A 536 5.58 -2.16 -22.96
CA SER A 536 5.59 -0.70 -22.71
C SER A 536 4.18 -0.15 -22.61
N PHE A 537 3.27 -0.57 -23.49
CA PHE A 537 1.86 -0.18 -23.42
C PHE A 537 1.22 -0.56 -22.08
N ILE A 538 1.47 -1.79 -21.58
CA ILE A 538 0.96 -2.23 -20.28
C ILE A 538 1.54 -1.40 -19.14
N VAL A 539 2.84 -1.10 -19.19
CA VAL A 539 3.50 -0.22 -18.21
C VAL A 539 2.85 1.17 -18.22
N GLU A 540 2.64 1.78 -19.38
CA GLU A 540 2.01 3.10 -19.50
C GLU A 540 0.61 3.14 -18.86
N VAL A 541 -0.24 2.16 -19.16
CA VAL A 541 -1.57 2.06 -18.52
C VAL A 541 -1.45 1.84 -17.01
N GLY A 542 -0.50 0.99 -16.59
CA GLY A 542 -0.26 0.72 -15.18
C GLY A 542 0.24 1.93 -14.40
N LEU A 543 1.07 2.81 -14.99
CA LEU A 543 1.52 4.06 -14.37
C LEU A 543 0.34 5.00 -14.10
N LEU A 544 -0.61 5.09 -15.03
CA LEU A 544 -1.84 5.86 -14.81
C LEU A 544 -2.70 5.25 -13.70
N LEU A 545 -2.78 3.92 -13.61
CA LEU A 545 -3.49 3.24 -12.54
C LEU A 545 -2.80 3.44 -11.19
N THR A 546 -1.46 3.36 -11.10
CA THR A 546 -0.75 3.57 -9.83
C THR A 546 -0.81 5.02 -9.35
N ARG A 547 -0.82 6.00 -10.27
CA ARG A 547 -1.16 7.40 -9.94
C ARG A 547 -2.51 7.49 -9.24
N ALA A 548 -3.50 6.76 -9.75
CA ALA A 548 -4.81 6.70 -9.12
C ALA A 548 -4.79 5.99 -7.74
N CYS A 549 -3.84 5.09 -7.52
CA CYS A 549 -3.61 4.42 -6.24
C CYS A 549 -2.83 5.25 -5.21
N GLU A 550 -2.22 6.39 -5.59
CA GLU A 550 -1.33 7.18 -4.73
C GLU A 550 -1.97 7.58 -3.39
N SER A 551 -3.28 7.87 -3.40
CA SER A 551 -4.03 8.24 -2.19
C SER A 551 -4.14 7.13 -1.14
N PHE A 552 -3.87 5.87 -1.52
CA PHE A 552 -3.86 4.73 -0.62
C PHE A 552 -2.50 4.50 0.03
N VAL A 553 -1.42 5.15 -0.42
CA VAL A 553 -0.10 5.00 0.21
C VAL A 553 -0.18 5.39 1.69
N SER A 554 0.57 4.69 2.55
CA SER A 554 0.58 5.00 3.97
C SER A 554 1.18 6.40 4.21
N PRO A 555 0.54 7.24 5.06
CA PRO A 555 1.08 8.57 5.38
C PRO A 555 2.50 8.52 5.95
N GLN A 556 2.85 7.43 6.64
CA GLN A 556 4.18 7.18 7.19
C GLN A 556 5.24 7.15 6.09
N LEU A 557 4.99 6.42 4.99
CA LEU A 557 5.89 6.37 3.84
C LEU A 557 5.95 7.70 3.07
N GLN A 558 4.83 8.43 2.99
CA GLN A 558 4.82 9.77 2.40
C GLN A 558 5.71 10.76 3.16
N ILE A 559 5.69 10.70 4.49
CA ILE A 559 6.55 11.53 5.34
C ILE A 559 8.02 11.12 5.24
N GLN A 560 8.31 9.81 5.18
CA GLN A 560 9.68 9.31 5.10
C GLN A 560 10.35 9.62 3.76
N THR A 561 9.61 9.49 2.66
CA THR A 561 10.17 9.67 1.32
C THR A 561 10.23 11.13 0.87
N ASN A 562 9.46 12.02 1.52
CA ASN A 562 9.29 13.43 1.14
C ASN A 562 8.87 13.60 -0.34
N LYS A 563 8.24 12.58 -0.93
CA LYS A 563 7.76 12.51 -2.31
C LYS A 563 6.23 12.45 -2.33
N THR A 564 5.65 13.02 -3.37
CA THR A 564 4.19 13.08 -3.59
C THR A 564 3.71 12.15 -4.71
N ASP A 565 4.65 11.55 -5.44
CA ASP A 565 4.47 10.67 -6.60
C ASP A 565 5.13 9.30 -6.31
N ILE A 566 4.85 8.71 -5.16
CA ILE A 566 5.60 7.55 -4.68
C ILE A 566 5.41 6.36 -5.60
N LEU A 567 4.17 5.93 -5.87
CA LEU A 567 3.93 4.72 -6.65
C LEU A 567 4.28 4.93 -8.12
N GLU A 568 3.71 5.98 -8.72
CA GLU A 568 3.94 6.28 -10.14
C GLU A 568 5.41 6.63 -10.40
N GLY A 569 6.00 7.53 -9.61
CA GLY A 569 7.37 7.98 -9.80
C GLY A 569 8.39 6.88 -9.55
N MET A 570 8.15 6.00 -8.57
CA MET A 570 9.00 4.83 -8.33
C MET A 570 8.98 3.87 -9.51
N LEU A 571 7.80 3.61 -10.09
CA LEU A 571 7.70 2.74 -11.27
C LEU A 571 8.26 3.41 -12.53
N ALA A 572 7.96 4.68 -12.77
CA ALA A 572 8.39 5.41 -13.97
C ALA A 572 9.91 5.51 -14.09
N ARG A 573 10.64 5.50 -12.96
CA ARG A 573 12.12 5.51 -12.93
C ARG A 573 12.73 4.12 -12.78
N SER A 574 11.92 3.09 -12.55
CA SER A 574 12.42 1.77 -12.21
C SER A 574 13.14 1.13 -13.39
N SER A 575 14.35 0.65 -13.13
CA SER A 575 15.08 -0.19 -14.08
C SER A 575 14.77 -1.68 -13.92
N ALA A 576 13.94 -2.04 -12.95
CA ALA A 576 13.69 -3.41 -12.53
C ALA A 576 12.43 -4.05 -13.13
N HIS A 577 11.59 -3.33 -13.90
CA HIS A 577 10.39 -3.93 -14.50
C HIS A 577 10.68 -5.26 -15.21
N LYS A 578 9.76 -6.21 -15.07
CA LYS A 578 9.91 -7.55 -15.63
C LYS A 578 8.63 -7.97 -16.32
N ALA A 579 8.74 -8.49 -17.52
CA ALA A 579 7.65 -9.12 -18.21
C ALA A 579 7.95 -10.61 -18.41
N ARG A 580 6.90 -11.43 -18.34
CA ARG A 580 6.94 -12.88 -18.51
C ARG A 580 5.91 -13.24 -19.57
N LEU A 581 6.39 -13.72 -20.71
CA LEU A 581 5.60 -14.31 -21.78
C LEU A 581 5.48 -15.80 -21.53
N LEU A 582 4.27 -16.28 -21.27
CA LEU A 582 4.01 -17.65 -20.88
C LEU A 582 3.40 -18.44 -22.03
N HIS A 583 3.91 -19.66 -22.21
CA HIS A 583 3.32 -20.70 -23.02
C HIS A 583 3.07 -21.92 -22.13
N TYR A 584 1.81 -22.30 -22.00
CA TYR A 584 1.41 -23.54 -21.35
C TYR A 584 1.27 -24.63 -22.40
N TYR A 585 2.07 -25.68 -22.25
CA TYR A 585 2.05 -26.83 -23.14
C TYR A 585 0.76 -27.65 -22.92
N PRO A 586 0.30 -28.36 -23.97
CA PRO A 586 -0.80 -29.29 -23.84
C PRO A 586 -0.53 -30.32 -22.73
N PRO A 587 -1.44 -30.53 -21.77
CA PRO A 587 -1.27 -31.58 -20.78
C PRO A 587 -1.31 -32.95 -21.46
N PRO A 588 -0.50 -33.93 -21.00
CA PRO A 588 -0.42 -35.24 -21.62
C PRO A 588 -1.79 -35.93 -21.61
N PRO A 589 -2.10 -36.76 -22.62
CA PRO A 589 -3.30 -37.59 -22.59
C PRO A 589 -3.21 -38.53 -21.38
N SER A 590 -4.19 -38.45 -20.49
CA SER A 590 -4.25 -39.26 -19.28
C SER A 590 -4.21 -40.76 -19.64
N GLY A 591 -3.16 -41.46 -19.19
CA GLY A 591 -3.19 -42.92 -19.09
C GLY A 591 -4.02 -43.32 -17.88
N ASP A 592 -4.82 -44.39 -18.01
CA ASP A 592 -5.72 -44.91 -16.97
C ASP A 592 -5.10 -44.89 -15.56
N GLY A 593 -5.70 -44.14 -14.63
CA GLY A 593 -5.34 -44.20 -13.20
C GLY A 593 -5.69 -42.95 -12.39
N ASP A 594 -6.68 -43.09 -11.52
CA ASP A 594 -7.16 -42.18 -10.47
C ASP A 594 -7.86 -40.87 -10.91
N GLU A 595 -9.20 -40.93 -10.89
CA GLU A 595 -10.13 -39.82 -10.70
C GLU A 595 -10.01 -39.21 -9.28
N ASN A 596 -8.80 -39.05 -8.75
CA ASN A 596 -8.56 -38.15 -7.63
C ASN A 596 -8.42 -36.75 -8.23
N ASP A 597 -9.55 -36.06 -8.28
CA ASP A 597 -9.79 -34.72 -8.81
C ASP A 597 -9.00 -33.62 -8.07
N ASP A 598 -7.86 -33.90 -7.45
CA ASP A 598 -7.12 -33.00 -6.52
C ASP A 598 -5.79 -32.43 -7.07
N ASP A 599 -5.36 -32.78 -8.30
CA ASP A 599 -4.24 -32.11 -8.98
C ASP A 599 -4.68 -30.82 -9.74
N GLN A 600 -5.50 -29.99 -9.08
CA GLN A 600 -6.29 -28.91 -9.71
C GLN A 600 -5.53 -27.61 -10.05
N ASP A 601 -4.21 -27.51 -9.83
CA ASP A 601 -3.39 -26.32 -10.14
C ASP A 601 -2.36 -26.59 -11.26
N SER A 602 -2.78 -27.34 -12.28
CA SER A 602 -1.92 -28.00 -13.29
C SER A 602 -0.99 -27.12 -14.13
N TRP A 603 -1.22 -25.80 -14.19
CA TRP A 603 -0.46 -24.88 -15.03
C TRP A 603 0.30 -23.83 -14.21
N CYS A 604 -0.29 -23.31 -13.14
CA CYS A 604 0.41 -22.46 -12.17
C CYS A 604 -0.26 -22.57 -10.81
N GLY A 605 0.50 -22.94 -9.78
CA GLY A 605 0.05 -23.03 -8.39
C GLY A 605 -0.44 -21.70 -7.80
N TRP A 606 -1.13 -21.78 -6.65
CA TRP A 606 -1.48 -20.60 -5.85
C TRP A 606 -0.23 -19.85 -5.40
N HIS A 607 -0.16 -18.56 -5.74
CA HIS A 607 0.94 -17.69 -5.34
C HIS A 607 0.48 -16.23 -5.24
N LEU A 608 1.39 -15.39 -4.74
CA LEU A 608 1.30 -13.93 -4.76
C LEU A 608 2.41 -13.40 -5.67
N ASP A 609 2.11 -12.31 -6.36
CA ASP A 609 3.14 -11.55 -7.06
C ASP A 609 3.85 -10.61 -6.09
N HIS A 610 5.17 -10.46 -6.26
CA HIS A 610 5.97 -9.61 -5.38
C HIS A 610 5.95 -8.12 -5.80
N SER A 611 5.55 -7.81 -7.04
CA SER A 611 5.54 -6.48 -7.65
C SER A 611 4.59 -5.50 -6.95
N LEU A 612 4.51 -4.25 -7.41
CA LEU A 612 3.43 -3.36 -6.96
C LEU A 612 2.12 -3.77 -7.62
N ILE A 613 2.12 -3.82 -8.94
CA ILE A 613 1.00 -4.29 -9.74
C ILE A 613 1.50 -5.19 -10.88
N THR A 614 0.65 -6.12 -11.30
CA THR A 614 0.90 -6.99 -12.44
C THR A 614 -0.17 -6.75 -13.49
N GLY A 615 0.26 -6.29 -14.66
CA GLY A 615 -0.59 -6.17 -15.84
C GLY A 615 -0.72 -7.50 -16.57
N LEU A 616 -1.94 -7.87 -16.93
CA LEU A 616 -2.28 -9.14 -17.58
C LEU A 616 -3.12 -8.90 -18.82
N VAL A 617 -2.77 -9.59 -19.91
CA VAL A 617 -3.61 -9.67 -21.11
C VAL A 617 -4.55 -10.86 -21.04
N SER A 618 -5.65 -10.79 -21.78
CA SER A 618 -6.49 -11.97 -22.01
C SER A 618 -5.68 -13.07 -22.70
N ALA A 619 -5.80 -14.31 -22.24
CA ALA A 619 -5.05 -15.42 -22.82
C ALA A 619 -5.53 -15.71 -24.25
N MET A 620 -4.61 -16.22 -25.08
CA MET A 620 -4.92 -16.82 -26.38
C MET A 620 -4.82 -18.34 -26.22
N TYR A 621 -5.72 -19.06 -26.88
CA TYR A 621 -5.66 -20.52 -26.95
C TYR A 621 -5.33 -20.88 -28.39
N MET A 622 -4.29 -21.67 -28.58
CA MET A 622 -3.83 -22.05 -29.92
C MET A 622 -4.11 -23.53 -30.13
N PHE A 623 -4.84 -23.83 -31.21
CA PHE A 623 -5.01 -25.19 -31.68
C PHE A 623 -3.75 -25.61 -32.44
N GLU A 624 -3.22 -26.78 -32.12
CA GLU A 624 -1.98 -27.31 -32.66
C GLU A 624 -2.19 -28.64 -33.36
N GLN A 625 -1.88 -28.66 -34.66
CA GLN A 625 -1.76 -29.86 -35.48
C GLN A 625 -0.63 -29.67 -36.49
N PRO A 626 0.00 -30.75 -36.98
CA PRO A 626 0.97 -30.67 -38.06
C PRO A 626 0.45 -29.84 -39.25
N GLY A 627 1.03 -28.65 -39.46
CA GLY A 627 0.67 -27.74 -40.56
C GLY A 627 -0.57 -26.86 -40.33
N ASN A 628 -1.28 -26.97 -39.21
CA ASN A 628 -2.45 -26.17 -38.89
C ASN A 628 -2.36 -25.64 -37.46
N HIS A 629 -2.00 -24.35 -37.34
CA HIS A 629 -1.88 -23.65 -36.07
C HIS A 629 -2.72 -22.38 -36.13
N ARG A 630 -3.67 -22.24 -35.22
CA ARG A 630 -4.60 -21.12 -35.24
C ARG A 630 -5.18 -20.81 -33.87
N PRO A 631 -5.52 -19.54 -33.60
CA PRO A 631 -6.25 -19.20 -32.39
C PRO A 631 -7.65 -19.80 -32.40
N ILE A 632 -8.11 -20.24 -31.23
CA ILE A 632 -9.45 -20.76 -30.96
C ILE A 632 -10.04 -20.11 -29.71
N PRO A 633 -11.37 -20.10 -29.55
CA PRO A 633 -11.99 -19.76 -28.27
C PRO A 633 -11.53 -20.71 -27.16
N ASN A 634 -11.64 -20.29 -25.89
CA ASN A 634 -11.34 -21.15 -24.76
C ASN A 634 -12.11 -22.48 -24.88
N PRO A 635 -11.42 -23.62 -25.06
CA PRO A 635 -12.09 -24.89 -25.33
C PRO A 635 -12.67 -25.53 -24.06
N HIS A 636 -12.29 -25.05 -22.87
CA HIS A 636 -12.70 -25.64 -21.60
C HIS A 636 -13.20 -24.61 -20.60
N GLU A 637 -14.41 -24.81 -20.08
CA GLU A 637 -15.02 -23.91 -19.10
C GLU A 637 -14.24 -23.82 -17.77
N ARG A 638 -13.41 -24.81 -17.43
CA ARG A 638 -12.55 -24.79 -16.23
C ARG A 638 -11.13 -24.25 -16.49
N ALA A 639 -10.75 -24.04 -17.75
CA ALA A 639 -9.43 -23.46 -18.05
C ALA A 639 -9.44 -21.95 -17.81
N GLY A 640 -8.41 -21.43 -17.15
CA GLY A 640 -8.22 -19.98 -17.03
C GLY A 640 -7.59 -19.52 -15.72
N LEU A 641 -7.75 -18.22 -15.45
CA LEU A 641 -7.26 -17.55 -14.26
C LEU A 641 -8.27 -17.70 -13.11
N TYR A 642 -7.75 -18.07 -11.94
CA TYR A 642 -8.51 -18.18 -10.70
C TYR A 642 -7.88 -17.30 -9.63
N ILE A 643 -8.71 -16.68 -8.80
CA ILE A 643 -8.30 -15.79 -7.72
C ILE A 643 -9.00 -16.21 -6.44
N ARG A 644 -8.31 -16.12 -5.29
CA ARG A 644 -8.95 -16.16 -3.98
C ARG A 644 -9.31 -14.73 -3.59
N ASN A 645 -10.61 -14.47 -3.52
CA ASN A 645 -11.09 -13.17 -3.09
C ASN A 645 -10.82 -12.95 -1.58
N ARG A 646 -11.15 -11.77 -1.04
CA ARG A 646 -10.87 -11.45 0.38
C ARG A 646 -11.68 -12.28 1.38
N ALA A 647 -12.78 -12.89 0.96
CA ALA A 647 -13.53 -13.88 1.74
C ALA A 647 -12.97 -15.31 1.63
N ASN A 648 -11.82 -15.48 0.97
CA ASN A 648 -11.16 -16.76 0.68
C ASN A 648 -11.96 -17.70 -0.24
N ASN A 649 -12.92 -17.16 -1.01
CA ASN A 649 -13.63 -17.89 -2.05
C ASN A 649 -12.79 -17.96 -3.32
N VAL A 650 -12.76 -19.12 -3.97
CA VAL A 650 -12.14 -19.30 -5.28
C VAL A 650 -13.08 -18.80 -6.38
N VAL A 651 -12.61 -17.81 -7.14
CA VAL A 651 -13.35 -17.12 -8.18
C VAL A 651 -12.62 -17.27 -9.51
N LYS A 652 -13.32 -17.74 -10.55
CA LYS A 652 -12.77 -17.74 -11.91
C LYS A 652 -12.94 -16.34 -12.52
N VAL A 653 -11.87 -15.79 -13.07
CA VAL A 653 -11.90 -14.47 -13.71
C VAL A 653 -11.68 -14.58 -15.22
N SER A 654 -12.48 -13.83 -15.98
CA SER A 654 -12.34 -13.69 -17.43
C SER A 654 -11.92 -12.27 -17.78
N ILE A 655 -10.89 -12.15 -18.62
CA ILE A 655 -10.39 -10.87 -19.12
C ILE A 655 -10.90 -10.73 -20.57
N PRO A 656 -11.68 -9.69 -20.92
CA PRO A 656 -12.09 -9.44 -22.29
C PRO A 656 -10.88 -9.28 -23.23
N GLU A 657 -11.03 -9.68 -24.49
CA GLU A 657 -9.90 -9.69 -25.45
C GLU A 657 -9.27 -8.31 -25.69
N ASN A 658 -10.10 -7.26 -25.69
CA ASN A 658 -9.68 -5.87 -25.89
C ASN A 658 -9.55 -5.09 -24.58
N ALA A 659 -9.27 -5.79 -23.47
CA ALA A 659 -9.11 -5.20 -22.15
C ALA A 659 -7.80 -5.66 -21.50
N LEU A 660 -7.32 -4.86 -20.55
CA LEU A 660 -6.20 -5.19 -19.68
C LEU A 660 -6.71 -5.45 -18.28
N ALA A 661 -6.13 -6.42 -17.59
CA ALA A 661 -6.37 -6.60 -16.17
C ALA A 661 -5.14 -6.19 -15.36
N PHE A 662 -5.37 -5.67 -14.17
CA PHE A 662 -4.30 -5.43 -13.20
C PHE A 662 -4.63 -6.11 -11.88
N GLN A 663 -3.65 -6.82 -11.35
CA GLN A 663 -3.66 -7.38 -10.00
C GLN A 663 -2.63 -6.65 -9.14
N THR A 664 -2.83 -6.72 -7.84
CA THR A 664 -1.94 -6.13 -6.82
C THR A 664 -0.98 -7.17 -6.26
N GLY A 665 0.26 -6.77 -6.06
CA GLY A 665 1.30 -7.59 -5.43
C GLY A 665 1.63 -7.16 -4.01
N GLU A 666 2.48 -7.94 -3.34
CA GLU A 666 2.83 -7.80 -1.93
C GLU A 666 3.55 -6.48 -1.62
N ALA A 667 4.40 -5.99 -2.52
CA ALA A 667 5.09 -4.72 -2.30
C ALA A 667 4.11 -3.53 -2.26
N LEU A 668 2.99 -3.58 -3.00
CA LEU A 668 1.95 -2.55 -2.90
C LEU A 668 1.16 -2.67 -1.60
N GLU A 669 0.91 -3.89 -1.13
CA GLU A 669 0.26 -4.12 0.16
C GLU A 669 1.08 -3.52 1.30
N LEU A 670 2.39 -3.72 1.29
CA LEU A 670 3.32 -3.10 2.24
C LEU A 670 3.29 -1.57 2.14
N LEU A 671 3.44 -1.01 0.93
CA LEU A 671 3.45 0.45 0.71
C LEU A 671 2.15 1.14 1.16
N THR A 672 1.03 0.46 1.01
CA THR A 672 -0.29 0.97 1.38
C THR A 672 -0.69 0.62 2.81
N GLY A 673 0.15 -0.12 3.55
CA GLY A 673 -0.15 -0.59 4.90
C GLY A 673 -1.42 -1.43 4.96
N GLY A 674 -1.64 -2.32 3.97
CA GLY A 674 -2.82 -3.18 3.90
C GLY A 674 -4.09 -2.50 3.39
N LYS A 675 -4.04 -1.25 2.91
CA LYS A 675 -5.22 -0.61 2.32
C LYS A 675 -5.58 -1.19 0.95
N LEU A 676 -4.57 -1.66 0.21
CA LEU A 676 -4.73 -2.48 -0.98
C LEU A 676 -4.04 -3.82 -0.69
N HIS A 677 -4.70 -4.95 -0.89
CA HIS A 677 -4.16 -6.27 -0.56
C HIS A 677 -3.58 -6.95 -1.79
N ALA A 678 -2.51 -7.73 -1.63
CA ALA A 678 -2.01 -8.61 -2.67
C ALA A 678 -3.04 -9.69 -3.01
N THR A 679 -2.96 -10.23 -4.23
CA THR A 679 -4.03 -11.07 -4.77
C THR A 679 -3.56 -12.50 -5.04
N PRO A 680 -3.95 -13.47 -4.19
CA PRO A 680 -3.59 -14.86 -4.40
C PRO A 680 -4.30 -15.39 -5.64
N HIS A 681 -3.55 -15.99 -6.55
CA HIS A 681 -4.09 -16.47 -7.81
C HIS A 681 -3.38 -17.73 -8.30
N CYS A 682 -4.07 -18.48 -9.16
CA CYS A 682 -3.55 -19.66 -9.82
C CYS A 682 -4.08 -19.74 -11.26
N VAL A 683 -3.48 -20.61 -12.08
CA VAL A 683 -3.94 -20.87 -13.45
C VAL A 683 -4.21 -22.36 -13.59
N ARG A 684 -5.43 -22.70 -14.01
CA ARG A 684 -5.89 -24.08 -14.14
C ARG A 684 -5.99 -24.51 -15.60
N GLY A 685 -5.54 -25.74 -15.87
CA GLY A 685 -5.85 -26.47 -17.09
C GLY A 685 -7.31 -26.94 -17.11
N GLY A 686 -7.87 -27.07 -18.32
CA GLY A 686 -9.29 -27.37 -18.52
C GLY A 686 -9.64 -28.85 -18.70
N GLY A 687 -8.67 -29.75 -18.59
CA GLY A 687 -8.80 -31.17 -18.93
C GLY A 687 -7.71 -31.63 -19.91
N PRO A 688 -7.85 -32.82 -20.53
CA PRO A 688 -6.85 -33.36 -21.44
C PRO A 688 -6.61 -32.42 -22.62
N GLY A 689 -5.34 -32.26 -23.03
CA GLY A 689 -4.92 -31.24 -23.98
C GLY A 689 -5.44 -31.43 -25.41
N GLN A 690 -6.05 -32.59 -25.71
CA GLN A 690 -6.56 -32.92 -27.03
C GLN A 690 -8.02 -32.49 -27.20
N VAL A 691 -8.29 -31.69 -28.24
CA VAL A 691 -9.62 -31.17 -28.56
C VAL A 691 -10.02 -31.55 -29.99
N ARG A 692 -11.30 -31.85 -30.19
CA ARG A 692 -11.87 -32.11 -31.52
C ARG A 692 -12.67 -30.90 -32.00
N LEU A 693 -12.23 -30.27 -33.09
CA LEU A 693 -12.87 -29.10 -33.69
C LEU A 693 -13.16 -29.35 -35.17
N GLY A 694 -14.44 -29.38 -35.55
CA GLY A 694 -14.83 -29.51 -36.97
C GLY A 694 -14.37 -30.80 -37.66
N GLY A 695 -14.07 -31.86 -36.90
CA GLY A 695 -13.55 -33.14 -37.42
C GLY A 695 -12.06 -33.34 -37.18
N ASP A 696 -11.31 -32.26 -37.00
CA ASP A 696 -9.87 -32.26 -36.73
C ASP A 696 -9.60 -32.55 -35.25
N VAL A 697 -8.59 -33.38 -34.96
CA VAL A 697 -8.13 -33.73 -33.60
C VAL A 697 -6.74 -33.15 -33.38
N GLY A 698 -6.61 -32.17 -32.49
CA GLY A 698 -5.35 -31.48 -32.21
C GLY A 698 -5.19 -31.18 -30.74
N GLU A 699 -4.04 -30.63 -30.40
CA GLU A 699 -3.73 -30.22 -29.03
C GLU A 699 -4.03 -28.72 -28.83
N VAL A 700 -4.12 -28.29 -27.58
CA VAL A 700 -4.33 -26.88 -27.24
C VAL A 700 -3.26 -26.39 -26.28
N SER A 701 -2.52 -25.37 -26.71
CA SER A 701 -1.68 -24.57 -25.84
C SER A 701 -2.41 -23.29 -25.40
N ARG A 702 -1.85 -22.64 -24.37
CA ARG A 702 -2.35 -21.35 -23.88
C ARG A 702 -1.21 -20.35 -23.77
N GLU A 703 -1.39 -19.21 -24.38
CA GLU A 703 -0.42 -18.11 -24.40
C GLU A 703 -0.96 -16.93 -23.60
N THR A 704 -0.12 -16.34 -22.76
CA THR A 704 -0.48 -15.12 -22.02
C THR A 704 0.77 -14.29 -21.73
N PHE A 705 0.57 -13.04 -21.39
CA PHE A 705 1.64 -12.10 -21.08
C PHE A 705 1.35 -11.39 -19.76
N ALA A 706 2.31 -11.43 -18.85
CA ALA A 706 2.27 -10.78 -17.55
C ALA A 706 3.41 -9.76 -17.45
N VAL A 707 3.10 -8.57 -16.96
CA VAL A 707 4.08 -7.49 -16.76
C VAL A 707 4.08 -7.08 -15.30
N PHE A 708 5.14 -7.46 -14.60
CA PHE A 708 5.43 -7.12 -13.21
C PHE A 708 6.03 -5.72 -13.15
N MET A 709 5.21 -4.76 -12.73
CA MET A 709 5.64 -3.39 -12.51
C MET A 709 6.14 -3.27 -11.09
N GLN A 710 7.46 -3.27 -10.96
CA GLN A 710 8.14 -3.36 -9.67
C GLN A 710 9.14 -2.23 -9.46
N PRO A 711 9.39 -1.82 -8.20
CA PRO A 711 10.41 -0.85 -7.83
C PRO A 711 11.82 -1.36 -8.11
N ASP A 712 12.80 -0.45 -8.12
CA ASP A 712 14.19 -0.87 -8.04
C ASP A 712 14.51 -1.47 -6.66
N VAL A 713 15.53 -2.33 -6.60
CA VAL A 713 15.86 -3.12 -5.39
C VAL A 713 16.24 -2.27 -4.18
N TRP A 714 16.63 -1.01 -4.38
CA TRP A 714 16.98 -0.08 -3.31
C TRP A 714 15.81 0.81 -2.86
N GLU A 715 14.67 0.78 -3.56
CA GLU A 715 13.51 1.56 -3.16
C GLU A 715 12.92 0.99 -1.87
N GLN A 716 12.59 1.88 -0.93
CA GLN A 716 11.98 1.53 0.34
C GLN A 716 10.50 1.22 0.14
N ILE A 717 10.06 0.06 0.65
CA ILE A 717 8.67 -0.41 0.50
C ILE A 717 7.96 -0.66 1.83
N GLY A 718 8.69 -0.62 2.95
CA GLY A 718 8.18 -0.90 4.28
C GLY A 718 8.85 -0.03 5.35
N THR A 719 9.43 -0.64 6.38
CA THR A 719 10.23 0.11 7.37
C THR A 719 11.48 0.73 6.71
N PRO A 720 12.18 1.69 7.36
CA PRO A 720 13.37 2.32 6.77
C PRO A 720 14.46 1.35 6.30
N GLU A 721 14.54 0.16 6.90
CA GLU A 721 15.46 -0.92 6.55
C GLU A 721 14.92 -1.90 5.49
N GLU A 722 13.63 -1.83 5.17
CA GLU A 722 12.93 -2.75 4.26
C GLU A 722 12.84 -2.18 2.84
N THR A 723 13.82 -2.57 2.03
CA THR A 723 13.89 -2.27 0.59
C THR A 723 13.22 -3.37 -0.23
N PHE A 724 12.85 -3.09 -1.48
CA PHE A 724 12.31 -4.09 -2.40
C PHE A 724 13.27 -5.28 -2.60
N GLY A 725 14.59 -5.04 -2.64
CA GLY A 725 15.60 -6.08 -2.77
C GLY A 725 15.72 -6.98 -1.55
N THR A 726 15.64 -6.42 -0.34
CA THR A 726 15.68 -7.22 0.90
C THR A 726 14.37 -8.00 1.09
N PHE A 727 13.23 -7.38 0.80
CA PHE A 727 11.92 -8.03 0.80
C PHE A 727 11.87 -9.23 -0.14
N THR A 728 12.22 -9.06 -1.42
CA THR A 728 12.14 -10.15 -2.40
C THR A 728 13.10 -11.29 -2.07
N LYS A 729 14.29 -11.00 -1.53
CA LYS A 729 15.21 -12.02 -0.99
C LYS A 729 14.59 -12.81 0.16
N GLU A 730 13.90 -12.15 1.09
CA GLU A 730 13.23 -12.82 2.21
C GLU A 730 12.03 -13.67 1.75
N VAL A 731 11.23 -13.19 0.80
CA VAL A 731 10.12 -13.98 0.23
C VAL A 731 10.65 -15.23 -0.48
N LEU A 732 11.73 -15.11 -1.25
CA LEU A 732 12.42 -16.26 -1.84
C LEU A 732 12.93 -17.21 -0.75
N ARG A 733 13.57 -16.69 0.30
CA ARG A 733 14.06 -17.50 1.43
C ARG A 733 12.93 -18.29 2.10
N ARG A 734 11.77 -17.68 2.34
CA ARG A 734 10.59 -18.35 2.92
C ARG A 734 10.07 -19.46 2.00
N HIS A 735 9.96 -19.20 0.70
CA HIS A 735 9.56 -20.21 -0.29
C HIS A 735 10.50 -21.42 -0.30
N TYR A 736 11.81 -21.20 -0.26
CA TYR A 736 12.79 -22.30 -0.26
C TYR A 736 12.97 -22.97 1.11
N ARG A 737 12.74 -22.26 2.23
CA ARG A 737 12.77 -22.85 3.58
C ARG A 737 11.61 -23.83 3.80
N ASN A 738 10.42 -23.49 3.34
CA ASN A 738 9.27 -24.39 3.40
C ASN A 738 9.50 -25.65 2.56
N LYS A 739 10.13 -25.51 1.38
CA LYS A 739 10.56 -26.67 0.56
C LYS A 739 11.60 -27.56 1.24
N LYS A 740 12.53 -27.01 2.02
CA LYS A 740 13.51 -27.81 2.80
C LYS A 740 12.84 -28.72 3.84
N GLN A 741 11.74 -28.27 4.45
CA GLN A 741 10.97 -29.08 5.40
C GLN A 741 10.10 -30.14 4.73
N GLU A 742 9.62 -29.89 3.51
CA GLU A 742 8.74 -30.81 2.79
C GLU A 742 9.49 -31.89 1.99
N GLU A 743 10.64 -31.57 1.38
CA GLU A 743 11.28 -32.45 0.37
C GLU A 743 12.64 -33.04 0.79
N GLY A 744 13.26 -32.57 1.89
CA GLY A 744 14.51 -33.15 2.41
C GLY A 744 15.73 -33.07 1.47
N VAL A 745 15.67 -32.24 0.41
CA VAL A 745 16.77 -32.06 -0.57
C VAL A 745 17.47 -30.71 -0.37
N ASP A 746 18.80 -30.73 -0.37
CA ASP A 746 19.65 -29.55 -0.19
C ASP A 746 19.85 -28.81 -1.52
N VAL A 747 18.97 -27.86 -1.84
CA VAL A 747 19.18 -26.92 -2.94
C VAL A 747 20.04 -25.76 -2.42
N ALA A 748 21.35 -25.87 -2.60
CA ALA A 748 22.32 -24.91 -2.07
C ALA A 748 22.30 -23.57 -2.85
N TYR A 749 21.49 -22.61 -2.42
CA TYR A 749 21.76 -21.19 -2.70
C TYR A 749 22.78 -20.67 -1.69
N LYS A 750 23.96 -20.25 -2.17
CA LYS A 750 25.01 -19.64 -1.34
C LYS A 750 24.61 -18.21 -0.96
N PHE A 751 24.26 -17.98 0.30
CA PHE A 751 24.10 -16.64 0.86
C PHE A 751 25.30 -16.30 1.76
N ASP A 752 25.84 -15.10 1.62
CA ASP A 752 26.91 -14.57 2.47
C ASP A 752 26.30 -13.79 3.64
N ALA A 753 26.68 -14.12 4.88
CA ALA A 753 26.01 -13.67 6.10
C ALA A 753 26.38 -12.23 6.54
N ASN A 754 27.20 -11.52 5.76
CA ASN A 754 27.73 -10.18 6.12
C ASN A 754 27.12 -9.01 5.32
N ASP A 755 25.94 -9.18 4.73
CA ASP A 755 25.35 -8.26 3.75
C ASP A 755 24.65 -7.04 4.41
N HIS A 756 25.43 -6.15 5.03
CA HIS A 756 24.99 -4.79 5.33
C HIS A 756 25.45 -3.84 4.21
N LEU A 757 24.50 -3.17 3.55
CA LEU A 757 24.81 -2.04 2.66
C LEU A 757 25.40 -0.88 3.50
N PRO A 758 26.48 -0.22 3.04
CA PRO A 758 27.00 0.95 3.74
C PRO A 758 25.98 2.11 3.66
N PRO A 759 25.93 2.99 4.69
CA PRO A 759 25.08 4.17 4.65
C PRO A 759 25.50 5.10 3.50
N ILE A 760 24.53 5.54 2.71
CA ILE A 760 24.72 6.54 1.65
C ILE A 760 25.08 7.87 2.32
N THR A 761 26.36 8.22 2.33
CA THR A 761 26.79 9.59 2.62
C THR A 761 26.50 10.48 1.42
N GLU A 762 25.89 11.63 1.69
CA GLU A 762 25.54 12.73 0.78
C GLU A 762 26.33 12.76 -0.54
N LEU A 763 25.65 12.47 -1.66
CA LEU A 763 26.11 12.89 -2.97
C LEU A 763 26.01 14.40 -3.05
N THR A 764 27.12 15.06 -2.78
CA THR A 764 27.28 16.51 -2.94
C THR A 764 27.01 16.90 -4.39
N THR A 765 26.12 17.87 -4.56
CA THR A 765 25.82 18.55 -5.83
C THR A 765 27.11 19.05 -6.47
N SER A 766 27.58 18.34 -7.49
CA SER A 766 28.61 18.84 -8.41
C SER A 766 28.03 18.80 -9.82
N ASN A 767 27.90 20.00 -10.38
CA ASN A 767 27.29 20.37 -11.65
C ASN A 767 27.46 19.32 -12.77
N ILE A 768 26.35 18.67 -13.14
CA ILE A 768 26.22 18.00 -14.44
C ILE A 768 25.74 19.07 -15.42
N THR A 769 26.67 19.60 -16.22
CA THR A 769 26.32 20.39 -17.40
C THR A 769 25.89 19.43 -18.50
N ILE A 770 24.59 19.39 -18.81
CA ILE A 770 24.06 18.68 -19.98
C ILE A 770 24.30 19.58 -21.19
N ASN A 771 25.23 19.20 -22.07
CA ASN A 771 25.33 19.77 -23.41
C ASN A 771 24.29 19.08 -24.29
N LEU A 772 23.18 19.77 -24.56
CA LEU A 772 22.23 19.38 -25.60
C LEU A 772 22.68 20.05 -26.91
N ASP A 773 23.41 19.29 -27.72
CA ASP A 773 23.55 19.61 -29.15
C ASP A 773 22.63 18.64 -29.91
N CYS A 774 21.41 19.09 -30.19
CA CYS A 774 20.50 18.38 -31.08
C CYS A 774 19.79 19.40 -31.98
N GLN A 775 20.28 19.51 -33.22
CA GLN A 775 19.61 20.23 -34.30
C GLN A 775 18.54 19.32 -34.91
N ASP A 776 17.34 19.29 -34.32
CA ASP A 776 16.15 18.83 -35.03
C ASP A 776 14.90 19.57 -34.50
N PRO A 777 14.31 20.51 -35.25
CA PRO A 777 13.21 21.35 -34.78
C PRO A 777 11.81 20.68 -34.83
N ALA A 778 11.68 19.35 -34.95
CA ALA A 778 10.37 18.70 -35.13
C ALA A 778 9.73 18.04 -33.89
N LEU A 779 10.36 18.07 -32.71
CA LEU A 779 9.78 17.48 -31.48
C LEU A 779 9.68 18.53 -30.38
N SER A 780 8.62 19.33 -30.43
CA SER A 780 8.26 20.28 -29.37
C SER A 780 6.86 19.97 -28.84
N TYR A 781 6.75 19.98 -27.52
CA TYR A 781 5.54 19.86 -26.67
C TYR A 781 5.10 18.45 -26.25
N LYS A 782 5.68 17.98 -25.14
CA LYS A 782 4.99 17.78 -23.85
C LYS A 782 5.93 17.08 -22.88
N HIS A 783 6.44 17.81 -21.89
CA HIS A 783 6.76 17.32 -20.54
C HIS A 783 7.13 18.54 -19.69
N ILE A 784 6.20 18.95 -18.81
CA ILE A 784 6.50 19.59 -17.53
C ILE A 784 6.02 18.59 -16.48
#